data_AF-A0A1Q2HLK0-F1
#
_entry.id   AF-A0A1Q2HLK0-F1
#
_cell.length_a   1.000
_cell.length_b   1.000
_cell.length_c   1.000
_cell.angle_alpha   90.00
_cell.angle_beta   90.00
_cell.angle_gamma   90.00
#
_symmetry.space_group_name_H-M   'P 1'
#
loop_
_entity.id
_entity.type
_entity.pdbx_description
1 polymer ?
#
loop_
_entity_poly.entity_id
_entity_poly.type
_entity_poly.pdbx_seq_one_letter_code
_entity_poly.pdbx_strand_id
1 'polypeptide(L)'
;MKKLVFVLFALLIFTAGTAVASDYYWSGGDPNNNLISDPDNYWDGDYAGIPPGLGDILYFDYEWSSLMEMDETVDTEVAEVYLGKATEDVVFEMNVTGGSLQVSNKFVMSKDNKSGMEATLNMSGGTISTGGWFTIGSSQKGTVNITGGLIDVGSKLAMGMYGDGSGVLNLDGGTVIAGEIDIVGQSSTEPTVVNISDGTLILDGNQVTQVGDYVTSGKIVSTKQDFGIAAEYDEENNETVVTASLELTVANNPIPADNSAGVDYDRDMLDWTAGTEADKHDVYFGYNEADVEAADTSSDLYLGRIDPNEIAVDYIMGIPHYWRVDEVSADGTEIWTGDVWSFTPQNQFMIDDFEDYTGDEGSRVFEVWNDGVGYSTPDIVPGNGTGSQVGYAESPYVEQSGSGNGQMMPVYYNNDEAPYYSLITRTFETVQDFTREEIQAIGFNFKGTEDNDVEPIYLIVEDDMGNQAKLSYAGDAEDIAFGPIANWDSGFRFNADLADASSQGADLTQVKKVHIQIGEETASAPAGSGMVLIDNVSIFAPRCIWDSTGDGTPDSFLQTADFNHDCTVDEADMLYMAGQWLDSDQTLTAEEPDQAHKLVHYDFNGITDPNTIFDISGNGYDAYPTTGDTAVVQSSGGYNGSGYADFDGNFHFLAPGEAFSSLTDQVTISMWLKIPDTGAYQDVMRIYRIQWRDESARINLTPEKSIRFFSGSGDKELDGVNEYYPSDADQRWVHYAFVKDAGASRATIYMDGLPVETNYNADIEIIGSEIVNASLGGVREATGWGRMEGDMDEVQVYDYALAPAEILYLADVPSMTIPLADNSADVDDSGEINLSDYALMAGEWLKTELWPEPLY
;
A
#
# COMPACT_ATOMS: atom_id res chain seq x y z
N MET A 1 53.45 -0.60 -1.39
CA MET A 1 54.71 -0.29 -2.13
C MET A 1 54.76 -1.16 -3.40
N LYS A 2 54.50 -0.60 -4.60
CA LYS A 2 54.15 -1.36 -5.83
C LYS A 2 55.13 -2.49 -6.16
N LYS A 3 54.70 -3.75 -6.01
CA LYS A 3 55.42 -4.92 -6.55
C LYS A 3 54.93 -5.21 -7.96
N LEU A 4 55.71 -4.75 -8.93
CA LEU A 4 55.68 -5.26 -10.31
C LEU A 4 55.87 -6.78 -10.30
N VAL A 5 54.90 -7.53 -10.80
CA VAL A 5 55.12 -8.88 -11.32
C VAL A 5 55.42 -8.75 -12.81
N PHE A 6 56.66 -9.10 -13.18
CA PHE A 6 57.15 -9.10 -14.54
C PHE A 6 56.61 -10.35 -15.27
N VAL A 7 55.72 -10.16 -16.26
CA VAL A 7 55.41 -11.20 -17.26
C VAL A 7 56.27 -10.93 -18.49
N LEU A 8 57.00 -11.95 -18.91
CA LEU A 8 58.02 -11.92 -19.95
C LEU A 8 57.36 -11.90 -21.34
N PHE A 9 57.24 -10.72 -21.97
CA PHE A 9 56.76 -10.61 -23.35
C PHE A 9 57.77 -11.19 -24.35
N ALA A 10 57.45 -12.32 -24.97
CA ALA A 10 58.11 -12.76 -26.20
C ALA A 10 57.48 -12.01 -27.39
N LEU A 11 58.12 -10.91 -27.79
CA LEU A 11 57.71 -10.09 -28.93
C LEU A 11 57.95 -10.84 -30.26
N LEU A 12 56.93 -11.50 -30.79
CA LEU A 12 56.88 -11.98 -32.18
C LEU A 12 56.17 -10.93 -33.04
N ILE A 13 56.94 -10.20 -33.83
CA ILE A 13 56.43 -9.22 -34.80
C ILE A 13 55.75 -9.99 -35.94
N PHE A 14 54.42 -10.06 -35.94
CA PHE A 14 53.63 -10.31 -37.14
C PHE A 14 53.10 -8.99 -37.70
N THR A 15 53.16 -8.88 -39.02
CA THR A 15 52.68 -7.74 -39.81
C THR A 15 51.17 -7.57 -39.60
N ALA A 16 50.76 -6.41 -39.09
CA ALA A 16 49.35 -6.02 -38.97
C ALA A 16 48.69 -5.88 -40.36
N GLY A 17 47.97 -6.92 -40.76
CA GLY A 17 46.78 -6.75 -41.59
C GLY A 17 45.64 -6.34 -40.67
N THR A 18 44.79 -5.40 -41.10
CA THR A 18 43.52 -5.12 -40.42
C THR A 18 42.65 -6.36 -40.53
N ALA A 19 42.66 -7.22 -39.51
CA ALA A 19 41.69 -8.30 -39.37
C ALA A 19 40.33 -7.65 -39.10
N VAL A 20 39.33 -8.04 -39.89
CA VAL A 20 37.94 -7.65 -39.64
C VAL A 20 37.41 -8.65 -38.62
N ALA A 21 36.88 -8.15 -37.50
CA ALA A 21 36.23 -8.98 -36.48
C ALA A 21 35.27 -9.97 -37.15
N SER A 22 35.47 -11.27 -36.90
CA SER A 22 34.66 -12.35 -37.46
C SER A 22 34.01 -13.16 -36.36
N ASP A 23 32.83 -13.71 -36.65
CA ASP A 23 32.12 -14.61 -35.75
C ASP A 23 32.64 -16.04 -35.95
N TYR A 24 33.18 -16.64 -34.88
CA TYR A 24 33.64 -18.03 -34.84
C TYR A 24 32.64 -18.88 -34.07
N TYR A 25 32.13 -19.93 -34.70
CA TYR A 25 31.18 -20.86 -34.11
C TYR A 25 31.88 -22.17 -33.81
N TRP A 26 31.95 -22.54 -32.53
CA TRP A 26 32.49 -23.82 -32.09
C TRP A 26 31.55 -24.97 -32.49
N SER A 27 32.05 -25.93 -33.26
CA SER A 27 31.33 -27.17 -33.59
C SER A 27 31.87 -28.40 -32.88
N GLY A 28 33.15 -28.41 -32.51
CA GLY A 28 33.84 -29.62 -32.06
C GLY A 28 34.06 -30.64 -33.18
N GLY A 29 34.45 -30.16 -34.37
CA GLY A 29 34.63 -30.92 -35.59
C GLY A 29 35.77 -31.95 -35.58
N ASP A 30 36.81 -31.81 -34.73
CA ASP A 30 37.79 -32.88 -34.53
C ASP A 30 37.31 -33.85 -33.44
N PRO A 31 36.93 -35.09 -33.79
CA PRO A 31 36.45 -36.07 -32.81
C PRO A 31 37.53 -36.54 -31.82
N ASN A 32 38.80 -36.14 -32.00
CA ASN A 32 39.92 -36.55 -31.15
C ASN A 32 40.54 -35.39 -30.36
N ASN A 33 40.09 -34.15 -30.58
CA ASN A 33 40.70 -32.97 -29.97
C ASN A 33 39.66 -31.89 -29.72
N ASN A 34 39.37 -31.57 -28.47
CA ASN A 34 38.45 -30.47 -28.12
C ASN A 34 39.19 -29.17 -27.75
N LEU A 35 40.48 -29.01 -28.10
CA LEU A 35 41.21 -27.78 -27.79
C LEU A 35 40.62 -26.58 -28.55
N ILE A 36 40.42 -25.47 -27.83
CA ILE A 36 39.98 -24.17 -28.38
C ILE A 36 40.94 -23.64 -29.46
N SER A 37 42.23 -24.00 -29.38
CA SER A 37 43.24 -23.63 -30.37
C SER A 37 43.23 -24.50 -31.62
N ASP A 38 42.45 -25.60 -31.64
CA ASP A 38 42.38 -26.46 -32.82
C ASP A 38 41.49 -25.83 -33.90
N PRO A 39 42.06 -25.46 -35.05
CA PRO A 39 41.30 -24.87 -36.14
C PRO A 39 40.18 -25.76 -36.72
N ASP A 40 40.25 -27.08 -36.54
CA ASP A 40 39.26 -28.03 -37.09
C ASP A 40 37.97 -28.10 -36.25
N ASN A 41 37.93 -27.40 -35.10
CA ASN A 41 36.77 -27.33 -34.21
C ASN A 41 35.77 -26.20 -34.52
N TYR A 42 35.95 -25.46 -35.61
CA TYR A 42 35.12 -24.30 -35.97
C TYR A 42 34.39 -24.49 -37.29
N TRP A 43 33.12 -24.08 -37.36
CA TRP A 43 32.28 -24.21 -38.55
C TRP A 43 31.69 -22.86 -39.03
N ASP A 44 32.20 -22.34 -40.16
CA ASP A 44 31.45 -21.60 -41.20
C ASP A 44 32.37 -21.35 -42.43
N GLY A 45 31.79 -21.32 -43.62
CA GLY A 45 32.36 -21.58 -44.95
C GLY A 45 33.46 -20.66 -45.49
N ASP A 46 33.97 -19.70 -44.72
CA ASP A 46 35.12 -18.86 -45.09
C ASP A 46 36.31 -18.94 -44.09
N TYR A 47 36.13 -19.52 -42.89
CA TYR A 47 37.15 -19.56 -41.82
C TYR A 47 37.43 -20.94 -41.20
N ALA A 48 36.83 -22.00 -41.75
CA ALA A 48 37.19 -23.38 -41.38
C ALA A 48 38.70 -23.60 -41.52
N GLY A 49 39.38 -24.01 -40.44
CA GLY A 49 40.82 -24.21 -40.44
C GLY A 49 41.65 -23.06 -39.83
N ILE A 50 41.03 -22.09 -39.13
CA ILE A 50 41.73 -20.98 -38.45
C ILE A 50 41.20 -20.85 -37.00
N PRO A 51 42.05 -20.77 -35.97
CA PRO A 51 41.62 -20.48 -34.61
C PRO A 51 41.25 -19.00 -34.42
N PRO A 52 40.31 -18.65 -33.52
CA PRO A 52 39.91 -17.28 -33.27
C PRO A 52 41.08 -16.43 -32.75
N GLY A 53 41.09 -15.16 -33.09
CA GLY A 53 42.13 -14.22 -32.70
C GLY A 53 41.62 -12.85 -32.29
N LEU A 54 42.56 -11.92 -32.13
CA LEU A 54 42.30 -10.59 -31.61
C LEU A 54 41.17 -9.89 -32.40
N GLY A 55 40.12 -9.51 -31.67
CA GLY A 55 38.96 -8.80 -32.22
C GLY A 55 37.79 -9.72 -32.63
N ASP A 56 37.96 -11.03 -32.61
CA ASP A 56 36.93 -11.99 -33.02
C ASP A 56 35.90 -12.29 -31.93
N ILE A 57 34.71 -12.74 -32.31
CA ILE A 57 33.67 -13.18 -31.37
C ILE A 57 33.58 -14.70 -31.39
N LEU A 58 33.70 -15.32 -30.23
CA LEU A 58 33.57 -16.76 -30.06
C LEU A 58 32.18 -17.14 -29.57
N TYR A 59 31.43 -17.87 -30.39
CA TYR A 59 30.15 -18.49 -30.03
C TYR A 59 30.34 -19.98 -29.81
N PHE A 60 29.91 -20.46 -28.64
CA PHE A 60 29.77 -21.89 -28.40
C PHE A 60 28.38 -22.34 -28.88
N ASP A 61 28.32 -22.83 -30.13
CA ASP A 61 27.10 -23.17 -30.86
C ASP A 61 27.22 -24.58 -31.45
N TYR A 62 26.81 -25.56 -30.64
CA TYR A 62 27.05 -26.99 -30.80
C TYR A 62 26.52 -27.55 -32.12
N GLU A 63 27.39 -28.25 -32.87
CA GLU A 63 26.98 -29.16 -33.96
C GLU A 63 27.39 -30.62 -33.69
N TRP A 64 28.60 -30.87 -33.15
CA TRP A 64 29.14 -32.22 -32.94
C TRP A 64 29.69 -32.52 -31.54
N SER A 65 30.33 -31.56 -30.84
CA SER A 65 30.81 -31.73 -29.46
C SER A 65 30.46 -30.52 -28.57
N SER A 66 29.80 -30.76 -27.44
CA SER A 66 29.41 -29.72 -26.48
C SER A 66 30.50 -29.44 -25.44
N LEU A 67 31.67 -30.07 -25.61
CA LEU A 67 32.85 -29.92 -24.78
C LEU A 67 33.93 -29.11 -25.51
N MET A 68 34.43 -28.07 -24.87
CA MET A 68 35.62 -27.30 -25.27
C MET A 68 36.68 -27.43 -24.19
N GLU A 69 37.94 -27.54 -24.60
CA GLU A 69 39.08 -27.69 -23.71
C GLU A 69 40.11 -26.58 -23.91
N MET A 70 40.74 -26.19 -22.81
CA MET A 70 41.85 -25.25 -22.79
C MET A 70 42.93 -25.79 -21.87
N ASP A 71 44.13 -25.95 -22.40
CA ASP A 71 45.29 -26.47 -21.69
C ASP A 71 46.46 -25.46 -21.69
N GLU A 72 47.59 -25.86 -21.10
CA GLU A 72 48.79 -25.02 -20.98
C GLU A 72 49.38 -24.51 -22.30
N THR A 73 48.96 -25.07 -23.44
CA THR A 73 49.44 -24.67 -24.77
C THR A 73 48.63 -23.53 -25.38
N VAL A 74 47.46 -23.23 -24.81
CA VAL A 74 46.56 -22.19 -25.30
C VAL A 74 46.99 -20.82 -24.79
N ASP A 75 47.21 -19.90 -25.72
CA ASP A 75 47.36 -18.46 -25.47
C ASP A 75 46.57 -17.73 -26.56
N THR A 76 45.35 -17.31 -26.22
CA THR A 76 44.37 -16.80 -27.20
C THR A 76 43.73 -15.52 -26.71
N GLU A 77 43.49 -14.60 -27.63
CA GLU A 77 42.85 -13.31 -27.37
C GLU A 77 41.66 -13.15 -28.32
N VAL A 78 40.49 -12.75 -27.80
CA VAL A 78 39.24 -12.54 -28.54
C VAL A 78 38.52 -11.27 -28.03
N ALA A 79 37.53 -10.79 -28.77
CA ALA A 79 36.69 -9.68 -28.33
C ALA A 79 35.62 -10.12 -27.34
N GLU A 80 34.85 -11.14 -27.68
CA GLU A 80 33.71 -11.60 -26.90
C GLU A 80 33.66 -13.12 -26.88
N VAL A 81 33.19 -13.69 -25.77
CA VAL A 81 32.92 -15.12 -25.65
C VAL A 81 31.47 -15.31 -25.22
N TYR A 82 30.76 -16.18 -25.92
CA TYR A 82 29.41 -16.61 -25.59
C TYR A 82 29.41 -18.13 -25.37
N LEU A 83 29.45 -18.54 -24.12
CA LEU A 83 29.35 -19.94 -23.73
C LEU A 83 27.86 -20.29 -23.61
N GLY A 84 27.33 -20.91 -24.66
CA GLY A 84 25.92 -21.30 -24.76
C GLY A 84 25.09 -20.38 -25.66
N LYS A 85 24.99 -20.78 -26.92
CA LYS A 85 24.06 -20.29 -27.95
C LYS A 85 23.51 -21.53 -28.64
N ALA A 86 22.33 -22.01 -28.26
CA ALA A 86 21.82 -23.30 -28.75
C ALA A 86 20.54 -23.20 -29.57
N THR A 87 20.47 -24.07 -30.57
CA THR A 87 19.22 -24.40 -31.30
C THR A 87 18.49 -25.63 -30.71
N GLU A 88 19.10 -26.34 -29.75
CA GLU A 88 18.58 -27.56 -29.08
C GLU A 88 18.82 -27.56 -27.55
N ASP A 89 18.17 -28.45 -26.80
CA ASP A 89 18.32 -28.60 -25.34
C ASP A 89 19.66 -29.29 -25.01
N VAL A 90 20.70 -28.51 -24.67
CA VAL A 90 22.07 -29.02 -24.47
C VAL A 90 22.78 -28.31 -23.31
N VAL A 91 23.68 -29.03 -22.64
CA VAL A 91 24.62 -28.49 -21.66
C VAL A 91 25.98 -28.31 -22.32
N PHE A 92 26.45 -27.07 -22.39
CA PHE A 92 27.78 -26.72 -22.87
C PHE A 92 28.79 -26.81 -21.74
N GLU A 93 29.95 -27.41 -22.00
CA GLU A 93 31.01 -27.56 -21.03
C GLU A 93 32.32 -26.99 -21.58
N MET A 94 32.96 -26.11 -20.81
CA MET A 94 34.32 -25.63 -21.07
C MET A 94 35.24 -26.06 -19.93
N ASN A 95 36.27 -26.86 -20.23
CA ASN A 95 37.23 -27.35 -19.26
C ASN A 95 38.58 -26.65 -19.44
N VAL A 96 39.03 -25.97 -18.40
CA VAL A 96 40.28 -25.21 -18.40
C VAL A 96 41.24 -25.81 -17.37
N THR A 97 42.34 -26.36 -17.88
CA THR A 97 43.40 -27.00 -17.07
C THR A 97 44.69 -26.18 -17.04
N GLY A 98 44.85 -25.24 -17.99
CA GLY A 98 46.02 -24.37 -18.14
C GLY A 98 45.79 -23.31 -19.21
N GLY A 99 46.82 -22.52 -19.53
CA GLY A 99 46.79 -21.56 -20.65
C GLY A 99 46.23 -20.18 -20.27
N SER A 100 46.08 -19.30 -21.28
CA SER A 100 45.53 -17.94 -21.16
C SER A 100 44.46 -17.67 -22.23
N LEU A 101 43.30 -17.17 -21.80
CA LEU A 101 42.22 -16.66 -22.66
C LEU A 101 41.91 -15.21 -22.27
N GLN A 102 42.25 -14.28 -23.15
CA GLN A 102 42.00 -12.85 -22.97
C GLN A 102 40.77 -12.43 -23.78
N VAL A 103 39.78 -11.84 -23.11
CA VAL A 103 38.52 -11.42 -23.71
C VAL A 103 38.39 -9.91 -23.55
N SER A 104 38.64 -9.15 -24.60
CA SER A 104 38.77 -7.69 -24.47
C SER A 104 37.48 -6.94 -24.14
N ASN A 105 36.29 -7.53 -24.35
CA ASN A 105 35.00 -6.92 -24.02
C ASN A 105 34.20 -7.72 -22.97
N LYS A 106 33.59 -8.86 -23.32
CA LYS A 106 32.73 -9.58 -22.37
C LYS A 106 32.71 -11.08 -22.57
N PHE A 107 32.53 -11.79 -21.47
CA PHE A 107 32.29 -13.22 -21.40
C PHE A 107 30.88 -13.45 -20.89
N VAL A 108 30.02 -14.11 -21.66
CA VAL A 108 28.61 -14.31 -21.30
C VAL A 108 28.27 -15.78 -21.35
N MET A 109 27.75 -16.30 -20.24
CA MET A 109 27.23 -17.66 -20.13
C MET A 109 25.71 -17.67 -20.23
N SER A 110 25.18 -18.58 -21.04
CA SER A 110 23.74 -18.85 -21.14
C SER A 110 22.92 -17.61 -21.55
N LYS A 111 23.33 -16.96 -22.65
CA LYS A 111 22.74 -15.69 -23.12
C LYS A 111 21.30 -15.84 -23.61
N ASP A 112 21.02 -16.88 -24.39
CA ASP A 112 19.72 -17.04 -25.03
C ASP A 112 18.67 -17.59 -24.06
N ASN A 113 17.40 -17.22 -24.25
CA ASN A 113 16.29 -17.59 -23.37
C ASN A 113 15.65 -18.95 -23.73
N LYS A 114 16.47 -19.91 -24.20
CA LYS A 114 15.98 -21.21 -24.65
C LYS A 114 15.88 -22.19 -23.48
N SER A 115 14.67 -22.68 -23.23
CA SER A 115 14.39 -23.71 -22.21
C SER A 115 15.34 -24.90 -22.35
N GLY A 116 15.98 -25.31 -21.25
CA GLY A 116 16.84 -26.50 -21.19
C GLY A 116 18.29 -26.29 -21.62
N MET A 117 18.69 -25.05 -21.94
CA MET A 117 20.08 -24.70 -22.25
C MET A 117 20.84 -24.34 -20.98
N GLU A 118 22.02 -24.94 -20.78
CA GLU A 118 22.90 -24.62 -19.65
C GLU A 118 24.36 -24.49 -20.12
N ALA A 119 25.14 -23.71 -19.38
CA ALA A 119 26.58 -23.55 -19.60
C ALA A 119 27.37 -23.83 -18.32
N THR A 120 28.37 -24.70 -18.41
CA THR A 120 29.28 -25.02 -17.33
C THR A 120 30.72 -24.70 -17.72
N LEU A 121 31.42 -23.92 -16.89
CA LEU A 121 32.85 -23.66 -17.00
C LEU A 121 33.55 -24.33 -15.82
N ASN A 122 34.43 -25.30 -16.08
CA ASN A 122 35.24 -25.96 -15.04
C ASN A 122 36.70 -25.51 -15.16
N MET A 123 37.24 -24.89 -14.13
CA MET A 123 38.61 -24.43 -14.04
C MET A 123 39.38 -25.17 -12.93
N SER A 124 40.49 -25.80 -13.31
CA SER A 124 41.47 -26.36 -12.38
C SER A 124 42.85 -25.69 -12.47
N GLY A 125 43.03 -24.84 -13.49
CA GLY A 125 44.23 -24.03 -13.74
C GLY A 125 43.96 -22.98 -14.82
N GLY A 126 45.03 -22.35 -15.31
CA GLY A 126 44.95 -21.34 -16.39
C GLY A 126 44.44 -19.97 -15.93
N THR A 127 44.28 -19.07 -16.90
CA THR A 127 43.78 -17.71 -16.68
C THR A 127 42.75 -17.34 -17.74
N ILE A 128 41.58 -16.87 -17.31
CA ILE A 128 40.61 -16.17 -18.16
C ILE A 128 40.56 -14.73 -17.68
N SER A 129 40.79 -13.77 -18.57
CA SER A 129 40.66 -12.35 -18.23
C SER A 129 39.63 -11.67 -19.13
N THR A 130 38.76 -10.83 -18.57
CA THR A 130 37.81 -10.01 -19.33
C THR A 130 38.12 -8.52 -19.18
N GLY A 131 37.95 -7.75 -20.25
CA GLY A 131 38.06 -6.27 -20.23
C GLY A 131 36.76 -5.56 -19.83
N GLY A 132 35.71 -6.31 -19.53
CA GLY A 132 34.36 -5.82 -19.26
C GLY A 132 33.58 -6.82 -18.42
N TRP A 133 32.38 -7.21 -18.85
CA TRP A 133 31.49 -8.02 -18.03
C TRP A 133 31.81 -9.51 -18.13
N PHE A 134 31.81 -10.20 -16.99
CA PHE A 134 31.71 -11.65 -16.92
C PHE A 134 30.33 -12.01 -16.38
N THR A 135 29.49 -12.63 -17.20
CA THR A 135 28.10 -12.95 -16.83
C THR A 135 27.92 -14.45 -16.65
N ILE A 136 27.48 -14.85 -15.45
CA ILE A 136 27.12 -16.24 -15.12
C ILE A 136 25.59 -16.34 -15.07
N GLY A 137 25.02 -17.08 -16.03
CA GLY A 137 23.57 -17.27 -16.09
C GLY A 137 22.83 -16.00 -16.51
N SER A 138 22.98 -15.60 -17.77
CA SER A 138 22.32 -14.40 -18.30
C SER A 138 20.79 -14.56 -18.38
N SER A 139 20.30 -15.53 -19.16
CA SER A 139 18.86 -15.78 -19.36
C SER A 139 18.42 -17.21 -19.01
N GLN A 140 19.39 -18.09 -18.77
CA GLN A 140 19.24 -19.50 -18.38
C GLN A 140 20.34 -19.85 -17.36
N LYS A 141 20.46 -21.11 -16.98
CA LYS A 141 21.41 -21.57 -15.96
C LYS A 141 22.87 -21.50 -16.44
N GLY A 142 23.73 -20.84 -15.68
CA GLY A 142 25.18 -20.85 -15.86
C GLY A 142 25.88 -21.29 -14.59
N THR A 143 26.89 -22.17 -14.71
CA THR A 143 27.66 -22.68 -13.56
C THR A 143 29.15 -22.53 -13.81
N VAL A 144 29.87 -21.90 -12.90
CA VAL A 144 31.34 -21.84 -12.91
C VAL A 144 31.86 -22.64 -11.72
N ASN A 145 32.69 -23.64 -11.98
CA ASN A 145 33.37 -24.43 -10.95
C ASN A 145 34.87 -24.13 -11.02
N ILE A 146 35.45 -23.61 -9.95
CA ILE A 146 36.89 -23.34 -9.89
C ILE A 146 37.52 -24.08 -8.70
N THR A 147 38.51 -24.90 -9.01
CA THR A 147 39.37 -25.61 -8.03
C THR A 147 40.81 -25.10 -8.07
N GLY A 148 41.14 -24.30 -9.09
CA GLY A 148 42.43 -23.66 -9.31
C GLY A 148 42.41 -22.78 -10.56
N GLY A 149 43.38 -21.86 -10.69
CA GLY A 149 43.43 -20.88 -11.77
C GLY A 149 42.94 -19.48 -11.35
N LEU A 150 42.89 -18.56 -12.31
CA LEU A 150 42.50 -17.17 -12.11
C LEU A 150 41.43 -16.75 -13.13
N ILE A 151 40.31 -16.23 -12.65
CA ILE A 151 39.39 -15.42 -13.48
C ILE A 151 39.58 -13.96 -13.09
N ASP A 152 40.09 -13.15 -14.00
CA ASP A 152 40.28 -11.70 -13.82
C ASP A 152 39.23 -10.95 -14.64
N VAL A 153 38.13 -10.56 -14.00
CA VAL A 153 36.98 -9.96 -14.68
C VAL A 153 37.24 -8.50 -15.09
N GLY A 154 38.12 -7.79 -14.38
CA GLY A 154 38.46 -6.39 -14.62
C GLY A 154 37.36 -5.36 -14.31
N SER A 155 36.07 -5.66 -14.55
CA SER A 155 34.95 -4.78 -14.20
C SER A 155 33.85 -5.49 -13.42
N LYS A 156 32.74 -5.90 -14.03
CA LYS A 156 31.57 -6.44 -13.33
C LYS A 156 31.43 -7.94 -13.50
N LEU A 157 31.36 -8.66 -12.39
CA LEU A 157 30.86 -10.03 -12.31
C LEU A 157 29.34 -9.97 -12.08
N ALA A 158 28.55 -10.37 -13.08
CA ALA A 158 27.08 -10.29 -13.01
C ALA A 158 26.45 -11.69 -13.04
N MET A 159 25.47 -11.93 -12.17
CA MET A 159 24.88 -13.27 -11.99
C MET A 159 23.35 -13.22 -12.02
N GLY A 160 22.72 -14.11 -12.79
CA GLY A 160 21.26 -14.29 -12.83
C GLY A 160 20.50 -13.06 -13.35
N MET A 161 20.90 -12.49 -14.49
CA MET A 161 20.56 -11.12 -14.88
C MET A 161 19.13 -10.90 -15.45
N TYR A 162 18.64 -11.79 -16.31
CA TYR A 162 17.43 -11.55 -17.10
C TYR A 162 16.49 -12.76 -17.07
N GLY A 163 15.17 -12.52 -17.05
CA GLY A 163 14.17 -13.58 -17.16
C GLY A 163 14.30 -14.62 -16.03
N ASP A 164 14.41 -15.90 -16.37
CA ASP A 164 14.62 -17.00 -15.41
C ASP A 164 16.13 -17.34 -15.26
N GLY A 165 17.00 -16.35 -15.45
CA GLY A 165 18.46 -16.52 -15.36
C GLY A 165 18.90 -16.92 -13.95
N SER A 166 19.77 -17.93 -13.87
CA SER A 166 20.35 -18.44 -12.63
C SER A 166 21.86 -18.64 -12.76
N GLY A 167 22.64 -18.03 -11.89
CA GLY A 167 24.10 -18.10 -11.90
C GLY A 167 24.67 -18.76 -10.65
N VAL A 168 25.47 -19.82 -10.81
CA VAL A 168 26.14 -20.50 -9.69
C VAL A 168 27.65 -20.40 -9.87
N LEU A 169 28.34 -19.88 -8.86
CA LEU A 169 29.81 -19.80 -8.81
C LEU A 169 30.32 -20.63 -7.64
N ASN A 170 31.03 -21.72 -7.91
CA ASN A 170 31.62 -22.61 -6.91
C ASN A 170 33.13 -22.37 -6.82
N LEU A 171 33.56 -21.69 -5.76
CA LEU A 171 34.96 -21.38 -5.43
C LEU A 171 35.54 -22.44 -4.47
N ASP A 172 35.87 -23.61 -5.03
CA ASP A 172 36.55 -24.72 -4.33
C ASP A 172 38.07 -24.64 -4.38
N GLY A 173 38.59 -23.49 -4.80
CA GLY A 173 40.00 -23.15 -4.95
C GLY A 173 40.13 -22.00 -5.94
N GLY A 174 41.36 -21.67 -6.32
CA GLY A 174 41.63 -20.59 -7.29
C GLY A 174 41.17 -19.21 -6.82
N THR A 175 41.15 -18.25 -7.75
CA THR A 175 40.83 -16.85 -7.45
C THR A 175 39.94 -16.24 -8.53
N VAL A 176 38.94 -15.49 -8.12
CA VAL A 176 38.15 -14.59 -8.98
C VAL A 176 38.38 -13.16 -8.53
N ILE A 177 38.75 -12.28 -9.46
CA ILE A 177 38.94 -10.85 -9.23
C ILE A 177 37.91 -10.09 -10.06
N ALA A 178 37.20 -9.15 -9.46
CA ALA A 178 36.27 -8.26 -10.15
C ALA A 178 36.29 -6.85 -9.56
N GLY A 179 35.93 -5.84 -10.34
CA GLY A 179 35.71 -4.49 -9.82
C GLY A 179 34.41 -4.36 -9.00
N GLU A 180 33.36 -5.04 -9.42
CA GLU A 180 32.04 -5.06 -8.77
C GLU A 180 31.40 -6.44 -8.93
N ILE A 181 30.58 -6.84 -7.96
CA ILE A 181 29.72 -8.02 -8.04
C ILE A 181 28.24 -7.64 -7.97
N ASP A 182 27.45 -8.23 -8.86
CA ASP A 182 26.00 -8.02 -8.94
C ASP A 182 25.29 -9.39 -8.95
N ILE A 183 24.65 -9.74 -7.83
CA ILE A 183 23.95 -11.02 -7.64
C ILE A 183 22.44 -10.74 -7.64
N VAL A 184 21.84 -10.74 -8.84
CA VAL A 184 20.43 -10.35 -9.03
C VAL A 184 19.51 -11.49 -8.59
N GLY A 185 19.62 -12.65 -9.25
CA GLY A 185 18.81 -13.84 -8.97
C GLY A 185 17.34 -13.66 -9.35
N GLN A 186 17.03 -13.93 -10.62
CA GLN A 186 15.66 -13.80 -11.15
C GLN A 186 14.94 -15.15 -11.28
N SER A 187 15.64 -16.27 -11.10
CA SER A 187 15.03 -17.59 -11.26
C SER A 187 14.11 -17.96 -10.11
N SER A 188 12.95 -18.53 -10.46
CA SER A 188 11.95 -19.03 -9.51
C SER A 188 12.20 -20.46 -9.03
N THR A 189 13.18 -21.15 -9.61
CA THR A 189 13.42 -22.59 -9.38
C THR A 189 14.85 -22.92 -8.97
N GLU A 190 15.83 -22.10 -9.32
CA GLU A 190 17.25 -22.37 -9.10
C GLU A 190 17.96 -21.16 -8.49
N PRO A 191 18.70 -21.31 -7.37
CA PRO A 191 19.30 -20.19 -6.67
C PRO A 191 20.44 -19.56 -7.49
N THR A 192 20.56 -18.24 -7.43
CA THR A 192 21.78 -17.55 -7.86
C THR A 192 22.67 -17.33 -6.64
N VAL A 193 23.81 -18.01 -6.61
CA VAL A 193 24.63 -18.13 -5.39
C VAL A 193 26.11 -18.22 -5.71
N VAL A 194 26.93 -17.60 -4.84
CA VAL A 194 28.37 -17.83 -4.76
C VAL A 194 28.65 -18.75 -3.58
N ASN A 195 29.20 -19.91 -3.88
CA ASN A 195 29.60 -20.93 -2.92
C ASN A 195 31.12 -20.85 -2.73
N ILE A 196 31.59 -20.66 -1.50
CA ILE A 196 33.02 -20.58 -1.20
C ILE A 196 33.43 -21.69 -0.23
N SER A 197 34.41 -22.51 -0.60
CA SER A 197 35.06 -23.46 0.32
C SER A 197 36.55 -23.16 0.51
N ASP A 198 37.34 -23.24 -0.55
CA ASP A 198 38.81 -23.08 -0.52
C ASP A 198 39.32 -21.97 -1.45
N GLY A 199 38.44 -21.38 -2.27
CA GLY A 199 38.78 -20.29 -3.19
C GLY A 199 38.71 -18.90 -2.58
N THR A 200 39.07 -17.90 -3.38
CA THR A 200 39.07 -16.49 -2.98
C THR A 200 38.34 -15.63 -4.00
N LEU A 201 37.43 -14.77 -3.54
CA LEU A 201 36.85 -13.69 -4.32
C LEU A 201 37.49 -12.36 -3.88
N ILE A 202 37.95 -11.56 -4.83
CA ILE A 202 38.54 -10.24 -4.58
C ILE A 202 37.74 -9.19 -5.35
N LEU A 203 37.32 -8.13 -4.65
CA LEU A 203 36.56 -7.01 -5.20
C LEU A 203 37.34 -5.70 -5.10
N ASP A 204 37.33 -4.85 -6.13
CA ASP A 204 37.99 -3.54 -6.05
C ASP A 204 37.30 -2.62 -5.03
N GLY A 205 38.10 -1.95 -4.19
CA GLY A 205 37.62 -1.00 -3.17
C GLY A 205 37.11 -1.65 -1.90
N ASN A 206 36.51 -0.83 -1.03
CA ASN A 206 35.85 -1.30 0.20
C ASN A 206 34.38 -1.61 -0.10
N GLN A 207 34.04 -2.89 -0.18
CA GLN A 207 32.70 -3.41 -0.44
C GLN A 207 32.23 -4.35 0.69
N VAL A 208 32.80 -4.24 1.89
CA VAL A 208 32.49 -5.14 3.03
C VAL A 208 30.99 -5.14 3.36
N THR A 209 30.35 -3.97 3.39
CA THR A 209 28.90 -3.86 3.65
C THR A 209 28.08 -4.59 2.59
N GLN A 210 28.35 -4.33 1.31
CA GLN A 210 27.61 -4.98 0.21
C GLN A 210 27.79 -6.49 0.21
N VAL A 211 29.00 -6.98 0.51
CA VAL A 211 29.25 -8.42 0.68
C VAL A 211 28.48 -8.96 1.90
N GLY A 212 28.46 -8.22 3.01
CA GLY A 212 27.67 -8.55 4.20
C GLY A 212 26.18 -8.72 3.88
N ASP A 213 25.57 -7.80 3.14
CA ASP A 213 24.18 -7.89 2.71
C ASP A 213 23.91 -9.17 1.92
N TYR A 214 24.81 -9.54 1.01
CA TYR A 214 24.71 -10.78 0.25
C TYR A 214 24.92 -12.04 1.09
N VAL A 215 25.74 -11.98 2.15
CA VAL A 215 25.91 -13.09 3.10
C VAL A 215 24.63 -13.28 3.91
N THR A 216 24.09 -12.20 4.48
CA THR A 216 22.83 -12.22 5.24
C THR A 216 21.66 -12.71 4.38
N SER A 217 21.60 -12.31 3.11
CA SER A 217 20.56 -12.78 2.18
C SER A 217 20.81 -14.19 1.62
N GLY A 218 21.85 -14.91 2.06
CA GLY A 218 22.19 -16.26 1.58
C GLY A 218 22.67 -16.34 0.12
N LYS A 219 23.10 -15.21 -0.48
CA LYS A 219 23.60 -15.12 -1.86
C LYS A 219 25.11 -15.41 -1.97
N ILE A 220 25.86 -15.24 -0.88
CA ILE A 220 27.24 -15.72 -0.74
C ILE A 220 27.28 -16.61 0.50
N VAL A 221 27.66 -17.87 0.32
CA VAL A 221 27.61 -18.87 1.40
C VAL A 221 28.89 -19.69 1.45
N SER A 222 29.25 -20.15 2.65
CA SER A 222 30.29 -21.16 2.78
C SER A 222 29.70 -22.54 2.50
N THR A 223 30.42 -23.38 1.76
CA THR A 223 30.09 -24.80 1.59
C THR A 223 30.88 -25.71 2.52
N LYS A 224 31.78 -25.14 3.33
CA LYS A 224 32.48 -25.88 4.39
C LYS A 224 31.62 -25.93 5.64
N GLN A 225 31.46 -27.14 6.17
CA GLN A 225 30.88 -27.34 7.49
C GLN A 225 31.69 -26.55 8.53
N ASP A 226 31.00 -25.78 9.37
CA ASP A 226 31.56 -24.96 10.46
C ASP A 226 32.33 -23.69 10.03
N PHE A 227 32.22 -23.26 8.76
CA PHE A 227 32.83 -22.01 8.28
C PHE A 227 31.75 -20.97 7.93
N GLY A 228 32.00 -19.70 8.24
CA GLY A 228 31.25 -18.55 7.74
C GLY A 228 31.92 -17.91 6.52
N ILE A 229 31.37 -16.80 6.04
CA ILE A 229 32.01 -15.96 5.03
C ILE A 229 32.63 -14.75 5.72
N ALA A 230 33.95 -14.58 5.56
CA ALA A 230 34.67 -13.40 6.00
C ALA A 230 34.87 -12.46 4.81
N ALA A 231 34.53 -11.19 4.99
CA ALA A 231 34.80 -10.11 4.04
C ALA A 231 35.73 -9.08 4.69
N GLU A 232 36.99 -9.05 4.26
CA GLU A 232 38.04 -8.21 4.85
C GLU A 232 38.50 -7.15 3.87
N TYR A 233 38.52 -5.88 4.28
CA TYR A 233 39.07 -4.81 3.46
C TYR A 233 40.58 -4.70 3.65
N ASP A 234 41.35 -4.90 2.57
CA ASP A 234 42.79 -4.67 2.50
C ASP A 234 43.08 -3.24 2.04
N GLU A 235 43.43 -2.37 3.01
CA GLU A 235 43.78 -0.98 2.75
C GLU A 235 45.04 -0.80 1.87
N GLU A 236 46.01 -1.73 1.88
CA GLU A 236 47.24 -1.58 1.09
C GLU A 236 46.97 -1.77 -0.40
N ASN A 237 46.09 -2.71 -0.74
CA ASN A 237 45.72 -3.01 -2.12
C ASN A 237 44.44 -2.30 -2.58
N ASN A 238 43.67 -1.73 -1.64
CA ASN A 238 42.36 -1.13 -1.88
C ASN A 238 41.39 -2.13 -2.51
N GLU A 239 41.24 -3.28 -1.86
CA GLU A 239 40.45 -4.43 -2.32
C GLU A 239 39.72 -5.06 -1.13
N THR A 240 38.56 -5.67 -1.37
CA THR A 240 37.82 -6.49 -0.40
C THR A 240 38.07 -7.97 -0.72
N VAL A 241 38.61 -8.69 0.24
CA VAL A 241 38.93 -10.12 0.13
C VAL A 241 37.85 -10.92 0.82
N VAL A 242 37.18 -11.80 0.08
CA VAL A 242 36.08 -12.65 0.55
C VAL A 242 36.52 -14.11 0.54
N THR A 243 36.48 -14.76 1.71
CA THR A 243 36.91 -16.15 1.90
C THR A 243 35.98 -16.89 2.85
N ALA A 244 35.97 -18.23 2.75
CA ALA A 244 35.42 -19.06 3.81
C ALA A 244 36.41 -19.07 4.99
N SER A 245 35.97 -18.58 6.15
CA SER A 245 36.79 -18.50 7.37
C SER A 245 36.11 -19.17 8.55
N LEU A 246 36.92 -19.67 9.49
CA LEU A 246 36.50 -20.38 10.69
C LEU A 246 36.46 -19.42 11.88
N GLU A 247 35.79 -18.27 11.81
CA GLU A 247 35.78 -17.36 12.98
C GLU A 247 34.48 -16.54 13.02
N LEU A 248 33.64 -16.83 14.02
CA LEU A 248 32.80 -15.81 14.64
C LEU A 248 33.23 -15.80 16.10
N THR A 249 34.01 -14.82 16.54
CA THR A 249 34.39 -14.68 17.96
C THR A 249 33.25 -14.12 18.81
N VAL A 250 32.17 -13.66 18.18
CA VAL A 250 30.94 -13.16 18.79
C VAL A 250 29.80 -14.17 18.68
N ALA A 251 28.81 -14.04 19.57
CA ALA A 251 27.59 -14.83 19.54
C ALA A 251 26.84 -14.62 18.21
N ASN A 252 26.17 -15.65 17.71
CA ASN A 252 25.46 -15.60 16.43
C ASN A 252 24.24 -16.54 16.43
N ASN A 253 23.44 -16.48 15.36
CA ASN A 253 22.21 -17.26 15.22
C ASN A 253 21.29 -17.15 16.44
N PRO A 254 20.85 -15.93 16.79
CA PRO A 254 19.95 -15.71 17.92
C PRO A 254 18.63 -16.43 17.73
N ILE A 255 18.06 -16.90 18.83
CA ILE A 255 16.72 -17.45 18.89
C ILE A 255 16.03 -16.90 20.15
N PRO A 256 14.92 -16.14 20.05
CA PRO A 256 14.22 -15.72 18.83
C PRO A 256 15.12 -15.03 17.82
N ALA A 257 14.83 -15.23 16.52
CA ALA A 257 15.63 -14.65 15.45
C ALA A 257 15.57 -13.12 15.54
N ASP A 258 16.66 -12.46 15.16
CA ASP A 258 16.74 -11.01 15.20
C ASP A 258 15.63 -10.36 14.35
N ASN A 259 15.00 -9.33 14.89
CA ASN A 259 13.83 -8.61 14.37
C ASN A 259 12.57 -9.48 14.17
N SER A 260 12.47 -10.62 14.86
CA SER A 260 11.25 -11.45 14.80
C SER A 260 10.09 -10.81 15.57
N ALA A 261 8.89 -10.83 15.00
CA ALA A 261 7.66 -10.38 15.64
C ALA A 261 6.66 -11.54 15.78
N GLY A 262 5.72 -11.42 16.72
CA GLY A 262 4.74 -12.47 17.00
C GLY A 262 5.39 -13.74 17.56
N VAL A 263 6.50 -13.60 18.30
CA VAL A 263 7.14 -14.74 18.97
C VAL A 263 6.15 -15.30 19.97
N ASP A 264 5.96 -16.63 19.93
CA ASP A 264 5.10 -17.32 20.89
C ASP A 264 5.53 -16.95 22.32
N TYR A 265 4.57 -16.46 23.10
CA TYR A 265 4.84 -16.02 24.46
C TYR A 265 5.33 -17.18 25.35
N ASP A 266 4.90 -18.41 25.07
CA ASP A 266 5.33 -19.60 25.83
C ASP A 266 6.83 -19.94 25.61
N ARG A 267 7.52 -19.19 24.74
CA ARG A 267 8.93 -19.38 24.39
C ARG A 267 9.87 -18.56 25.27
N ASP A 268 9.78 -18.66 26.59
CA ASP A 268 10.53 -17.90 27.63
C ASP A 268 12.07 -18.08 27.66
N MET A 269 12.69 -18.51 26.56
CA MET A 269 14.11 -18.81 26.48
C MET A 269 14.77 -18.14 25.27
N LEU A 270 15.89 -17.46 25.56
CA LEU A 270 16.84 -16.96 24.58
C LEU A 270 17.92 -18.03 24.36
N ASP A 271 18.21 -18.35 23.11
CA ASP A 271 19.25 -19.28 22.69
C ASP A 271 20.16 -18.63 21.65
N TRP A 272 21.44 -19.00 21.62
CA TRP A 272 22.38 -18.54 20.59
C TRP A 272 23.41 -19.61 20.27
N THR A 273 24.15 -19.40 19.18
CA THR A 273 25.38 -20.14 18.90
C THR A 273 26.57 -19.34 19.42
N ALA A 274 27.32 -19.95 20.33
CA ALA A 274 28.52 -19.35 20.91
C ALA A 274 29.59 -19.06 19.84
N GLY A 275 30.36 -17.99 20.07
CA GLY A 275 31.56 -17.70 19.30
C GLY A 275 32.64 -18.78 19.43
N THR A 276 33.53 -18.89 18.43
CA THR A 276 34.57 -19.92 18.31
C THR A 276 35.57 -19.94 19.46
N GLU A 277 35.84 -18.79 20.08
CA GLU A 277 36.76 -18.64 21.21
C GLU A 277 36.06 -18.44 22.57
N ALA A 278 34.73 -18.53 22.59
CA ALA A 278 33.93 -18.36 23.79
C ALA A 278 33.99 -19.57 24.73
N ASP A 279 34.20 -19.30 26.03
CA ASP A 279 34.01 -20.26 27.13
C ASP A 279 32.77 -19.91 27.98
N LYS A 280 32.42 -18.62 28.02
CA LYS A 280 31.30 -18.07 28.81
C LYS A 280 30.68 -16.89 28.08
N HIS A 281 29.53 -16.46 28.57
CA HIS A 281 28.70 -15.43 27.96
C HIS A 281 28.29 -14.41 29.02
N ASP A 282 28.47 -13.12 28.75
CA ASP A 282 27.85 -12.04 29.51
C ASP A 282 26.59 -11.59 28.78
N VAL A 283 25.41 -11.83 29.35
CA VAL A 283 24.11 -11.59 28.69
C VAL A 283 23.42 -10.34 29.22
N TYR A 284 22.86 -9.54 28.32
CA TYR A 284 22.13 -8.32 28.62
C TYR A 284 20.74 -8.37 27.99
N PHE A 285 19.73 -7.90 28.72
CA PHE A 285 18.33 -7.93 28.28
C PHE A 285 17.60 -6.68 28.77
N GLY A 286 16.82 -6.04 27.90
CA GLY A 286 16.05 -4.84 28.21
C GLY A 286 15.04 -4.47 27.14
N TYR A 287 14.41 -3.31 27.30
CA TYR A 287 13.31 -2.82 26.44
C TYR A 287 13.70 -1.57 25.63
N ASN A 288 14.96 -1.14 25.76
CA ASN A 288 15.50 0.00 25.01
C ASN A 288 16.80 -0.44 24.33
N GLU A 289 16.86 -0.31 23.01
CA GLU A 289 17.99 -0.74 22.19
C GLU A 289 19.29 -0.05 22.60
N ALA A 290 19.26 1.27 22.76
CA ALA A 290 20.44 2.07 23.08
C ALA A 290 21.00 1.77 24.49
N ASP A 291 20.12 1.49 25.46
CA ASP A 291 20.54 1.09 26.79
C ASP A 291 21.21 -0.30 26.79
N VAL A 292 20.70 -1.24 25.99
CA VAL A 292 21.32 -2.57 25.80
C VAL A 292 22.65 -2.46 25.05
N GLU A 293 22.73 -1.62 24.02
CA GLU A 293 23.97 -1.34 23.28
C GLU A 293 25.05 -0.74 24.19
N ALA A 294 24.67 0.17 25.09
CA ALA A 294 25.60 0.80 26.02
C ALA A 294 25.92 -0.02 27.28
N ALA A 295 25.19 -1.12 27.52
CA ALA A 295 25.29 -1.89 28.76
C ALA A 295 26.68 -2.49 28.99
N ASP A 296 27.07 -2.60 30.27
CA ASP A 296 28.23 -3.37 30.73
C ASP A 296 27.86 -4.18 31.97
N THR A 297 28.79 -4.97 32.51
CA THR A 297 28.56 -5.83 33.70
C THR A 297 28.13 -5.10 34.99
N SER A 298 28.08 -3.75 34.99
CA SER A 298 27.54 -2.94 36.08
C SER A 298 26.12 -2.42 35.84
N SER A 299 25.58 -2.63 34.64
CA SER A 299 24.21 -2.29 34.25
C SER A 299 23.18 -3.16 34.98
N ASP A 300 22.01 -2.60 35.24
CA ASP A 300 20.85 -3.34 35.75
C ASP A 300 20.29 -4.34 34.70
N LEU A 301 20.67 -4.18 33.43
CA LEU A 301 20.30 -5.08 32.32
C LEU A 301 21.14 -6.38 32.28
N TYR A 302 22.22 -6.47 33.06
CA TYR A 302 23.14 -7.60 33.05
C TYR A 302 22.55 -8.81 33.78
N LEU A 303 22.28 -9.88 33.04
CA LEU A 303 21.72 -11.14 33.57
C LEU A 303 22.77 -12.06 34.19
N GLY A 304 24.05 -11.76 33.99
CA GLY A 304 25.17 -12.47 34.58
C GLY A 304 26.05 -13.20 33.57
N ARG A 305 27.19 -13.68 34.06
CA ARG A 305 28.11 -14.52 33.29
C ARG A 305 27.69 -15.98 33.38
N ILE A 306 27.39 -16.58 32.24
CA ILE A 306 26.85 -17.95 32.16
C ILE A 306 27.66 -18.82 31.21
N ASP A 307 27.57 -20.13 31.42
CA ASP A 307 28.20 -21.18 30.62
C ASP A 307 27.24 -21.82 29.59
N PRO A 308 25.91 -21.94 29.82
CA PRO A 308 25.01 -22.38 28.76
C PRO A 308 24.82 -21.32 27.67
N ASN A 309 24.54 -21.77 26.45
CA ASN A 309 24.17 -20.92 25.31
C ASN A 309 22.66 -20.61 25.27
N GLU A 310 22.03 -20.65 26.44
CA GLU A 310 20.60 -20.41 26.62
C GLU A 310 20.36 -19.75 27.98
N ILE A 311 19.37 -18.87 28.06
CA ILE A 311 18.93 -18.27 29.32
C ILE A 311 17.41 -18.03 29.29
N ALA A 312 16.74 -18.40 30.37
CA ALA A 312 15.33 -18.08 30.56
C ALA A 312 15.18 -16.60 30.96
N VAL A 313 14.22 -15.92 30.34
CA VAL A 313 13.89 -14.53 30.65
C VAL A 313 12.37 -14.36 30.61
N ASP A 314 11.88 -13.40 31.41
CA ASP A 314 10.47 -13.02 31.36
C ASP A 314 10.27 -12.03 30.20
N TYR A 315 9.23 -12.26 29.39
CA TYR A 315 8.84 -11.36 28.32
C TYR A 315 7.63 -10.53 28.70
N ILE A 316 7.53 -9.33 28.13
CA ILE A 316 6.32 -8.51 28.16
C ILE A 316 5.61 -8.60 26.81
N MET A 317 4.38 -9.11 26.78
CA MET A 317 3.62 -9.26 25.54
C MET A 317 3.55 -7.96 24.73
N GLY A 318 3.79 -8.05 23.42
CA GLY A 318 3.67 -6.92 22.50
C GLY A 318 4.69 -5.80 22.62
N ILE A 319 5.61 -5.87 23.58
CA ILE A 319 6.69 -4.89 23.72
C ILE A 319 7.96 -5.43 23.04
N PRO A 320 8.66 -4.63 22.22
CA PRO A 320 9.98 -4.99 21.69
C PRO A 320 10.98 -5.23 22.82
N HIS A 321 11.68 -6.36 22.77
CA HIS A 321 12.80 -6.66 23.67
C HIS A 321 14.09 -6.64 22.88
N TYR A 322 15.13 -6.15 23.55
CA TYR A 322 16.48 -6.04 23.01
C TYR A 322 17.43 -6.82 23.90
N TRP A 323 18.35 -7.55 23.28
CA TRP A 323 19.30 -8.36 24.02
C TRP A 323 20.63 -8.50 23.29
N ARG A 324 21.68 -8.74 24.05
CA ARG A 324 23.04 -8.88 23.54
C ARG A 324 23.77 -9.93 24.32
N VAL A 325 24.63 -10.67 23.64
CA VAL A 325 25.55 -11.63 24.26
C VAL A 325 26.99 -11.22 23.96
N ASP A 326 27.73 -10.88 25.02
CA ASP A 326 29.17 -10.66 24.91
C ASP A 326 29.90 -11.97 25.19
N GLU A 327 30.76 -12.39 24.27
CA GLU A 327 31.52 -13.63 24.38
C GLU A 327 32.76 -13.43 25.24
N VAL A 328 33.06 -14.41 26.09
CA VAL A 328 34.14 -14.31 27.08
C VAL A 328 35.12 -15.47 26.90
N SER A 329 36.40 -15.16 26.81
CA SER A 329 37.47 -16.16 26.69
C SER A 329 37.58 -17.06 27.93
N ALA A 330 38.20 -18.24 27.77
CA ALA A 330 38.40 -19.21 28.86
C ALA A 330 39.18 -18.69 30.08
N ASP A 331 40.04 -17.69 29.91
CA ASP A 331 40.72 -17.04 31.03
C ASP A 331 39.99 -15.80 31.58
N GLY A 332 38.87 -15.44 30.95
CA GLY A 332 37.99 -14.35 31.31
C GLY A 332 38.58 -12.96 31.04
N THR A 333 39.67 -12.87 30.29
CA THR A 333 40.39 -11.60 30.06
C THR A 333 39.99 -10.88 28.78
N GLU A 334 39.53 -11.63 27.78
CA GLU A 334 39.01 -11.08 26.52
C GLU A 334 37.49 -11.17 26.53
N ILE A 335 36.85 -10.06 26.13
CA ILE A 335 35.40 -9.94 26.00
C ILE A 335 35.17 -9.40 24.59
N TRP A 336 34.42 -10.15 23.79
CA TRP A 336 34.00 -9.76 22.44
C TRP A 336 32.53 -9.34 22.51
N THR A 337 32.28 -8.03 22.41
CA THR A 337 30.93 -7.47 22.42
C THR A 337 30.16 -7.95 21.20
N GLY A 338 28.97 -8.53 21.43
CA GLY A 338 28.08 -9.01 20.37
C GLY A 338 27.22 -7.91 19.76
N ASP A 339 26.44 -8.28 18.75
CA ASP A 339 25.41 -7.42 18.17
C ASP A 339 24.16 -7.36 19.08
N VAL A 340 23.41 -6.26 19.02
CA VAL A 340 22.11 -6.14 19.68
C VAL A 340 21.06 -6.79 18.79
N TRP A 341 20.34 -7.76 19.34
CA TRP A 341 19.23 -8.43 18.68
C TRP A 341 17.90 -8.00 19.28
N SER A 342 16.85 -8.05 18.47
CA SER A 342 15.49 -7.73 18.91
C SER A 342 14.48 -8.83 18.62
N PHE A 343 13.43 -8.89 19.41
CA PHE A 343 12.21 -9.62 19.08
C PHE A 343 11.00 -9.02 19.79
N THR A 344 9.80 -9.27 19.24
CA THR A 344 8.52 -8.84 19.83
C THR A 344 7.65 -10.07 20.07
N PRO A 345 7.34 -10.43 21.33
CA PRO A 345 6.35 -11.45 21.63
C PRO A 345 4.99 -11.09 21.06
N GLN A 346 4.16 -12.10 20.79
CA GLN A 346 2.75 -11.86 20.45
C GLN A 346 2.09 -10.98 21.52
N ASN A 347 1.20 -10.08 21.09
CA ASN A 347 0.47 -9.14 21.95
C ASN A 347 -0.97 -9.60 22.25
N GLN A 348 -1.36 -10.73 21.69
CA GLN A 348 -2.71 -11.27 21.79
C GLN A 348 -2.69 -12.79 21.89
N PHE A 349 -3.76 -13.35 22.48
CA PHE A 349 -4.10 -14.75 22.31
C PHE A 349 -5.42 -14.86 21.56
N MET A 350 -5.38 -15.58 20.44
CA MET A 350 -6.55 -15.82 19.61
C MET A 350 -7.53 -16.74 20.32
N ILE A 351 -8.78 -16.29 20.46
CA ILE A 351 -9.89 -17.16 20.84
C ILE A 351 -10.38 -17.84 19.56
N ASP A 352 -10.78 -17.08 18.54
CA ASP A 352 -11.23 -17.57 17.21
C ASP A 352 -10.77 -16.63 16.11
N ASP A 353 -10.06 -17.16 15.12
CA ASP A 353 -9.75 -16.47 13.86
C ASP A 353 -10.69 -16.90 12.71
N PHE A 354 -11.58 -17.87 12.96
CA PHE A 354 -12.55 -18.39 12.00
C PHE A 354 -11.99 -19.09 10.74
N GLU A 355 -10.68 -19.25 10.63
CA GLU A 355 -9.99 -19.80 9.44
C GLU A 355 -10.02 -21.34 9.32
N ASP A 356 -10.39 -22.02 10.40
CA ASP A 356 -10.45 -23.49 10.45
C ASP A 356 -11.83 -24.06 10.10
N TYR A 357 -12.84 -23.20 9.87
CA TYR A 357 -14.21 -23.65 9.65
C TYR A 357 -14.48 -24.07 8.20
N THR A 358 -15.17 -25.20 8.05
CA THR A 358 -15.52 -25.78 6.74
C THR A 358 -17.01 -26.14 6.67
N GLY A 359 -17.44 -26.62 5.51
CA GLY A 359 -18.79 -27.18 5.32
C GLY A 359 -18.99 -28.57 5.95
N ASP A 360 -17.90 -29.22 6.38
CA ASP A 360 -17.91 -30.59 6.87
C ASP A 360 -18.46 -30.68 8.30
N GLU A 361 -19.18 -31.76 8.58
CA GLU A 361 -19.75 -32.06 9.90
C GLU A 361 -18.63 -32.18 10.95
N GLY A 362 -18.77 -31.50 12.09
CA GLY A 362 -17.75 -31.39 13.13
C GLY A 362 -16.83 -30.17 12.99
N SER A 363 -16.94 -29.41 11.89
CA SER A 363 -16.08 -28.25 11.59
C SER A 363 -16.88 -27.04 11.11
N ARG A 364 -18.18 -26.96 11.41
CA ARG A 364 -19.03 -25.83 11.01
C ARG A 364 -19.08 -24.78 12.12
N VAL A 365 -19.05 -23.51 11.74
CA VAL A 365 -18.99 -22.39 12.70
C VAL A 365 -20.13 -22.40 13.73
N PHE A 366 -21.37 -22.71 13.33
CA PHE A 366 -22.53 -22.79 14.24
C PHE A 366 -22.51 -24.02 15.18
N GLU A 367 -21.62 -25.00 14.95
CA GLU A 367 -21.41 -26.12 15.88
C GLU A 367 -20.50 -25.72 17.05
N VAL A 368 -19.71 -24.64 16.90
CA VAL A 368 -18.84 -24.07 17.95
C VAL A 368 -19.47 -22.84 18.61
N TRP A 369 -20.08 -21.98 17.80
CA TRP A 369 -20.81 -20.79 18.24
C TRP A 369 -22.31 -21.06 18.23
N ASN A 370 -22.86 -21.41 19.39
CA ASN A 370 -24.26 -21.75 19.54
C ASN A 370 -25.14 -20.49 19.43
N ASP A 371 -26.14 -20.54 18.55
CA ASP A 371 -27.02 -19.45 18.19
C ASP A 371 -28.49 -19.71 18.62
N GLY A 372 -29.42 -18.89 18.13
CA GLY A 372 -30.86 -19.00 18.40
C GLY A 372 -31.53 -20.20 17.75
N VAL A 373 -30.96 -20.73 16.66
CA VAL A 373 -31.56 -21.77 15.81
C VAL A 373 -31.15 -23.17 16.29
N GLY A 374 -29.86 -23.36 16.58
CA GLY A 374 -29.24 -24.66 16.84
C GLY A 374 -29.05 -25.50 15.57
N TYR A 375 -28.63 -26.76 15.76
CA TYR A 375 -28.32 -27.68 14.66
C TYR A 375 -28.81 -29.10 14.91
N SER A 376 -28.87 -29.91 13.85
CA SER A 376 -29.45 -31.27 13.90
C SER A 376 -28.49 -32.40 13.47
N THR A 377 -27.29 -32.05 13.05
CA THR A 377 -26.20 -32.96 12.65
C THR A 377 -24.87 -32.33 13.08
N PRO A 378 -23.90 -33.07 13.65
CA PRO A 378 -23.92 -34.51 13.94
C PRO A 378 -24.99 -34.93 14.96
N ASP A 379 -25.28 -34.04 15.91
CA ASP A 379 -26.23 -34.24 17.00
C ASP A 379 -27.33 -33.16 16.96
N ILE A 380 -28.45 -33.42 17.64
CA ILE A 380 -29.51 -32.43 17.82
C ILE A 380 -29.15 -31.56 19.02
N VAL A 381 -28.72 -30.33 18.75
CA VAL A 381 -28.50 -29.30 19.76
C VAL A 381 -29.54 -28.20 19.55
N PRO A 382 -30.46 -27.97 20.50
CA PRO A 382 -31.42 -26.88 20.38
C PRO A 382 -30.69 -25.54 20.51
N GLY A 383 -31.10 -24.56 19.71
CA GLY A 383 -30.62 -23.19 19.85
C GLY A 383 -31.01 -22.57 21.20
N ASN A 384 -30.36 -21.46 21.54
CA ASN A 384 -30.60 -20.72 22.78
C ASN A 384 -31.93 -19.93 22.77
N GLY A 385 -32.66 -19.94 21.65
CA GLY A 385 -33.99 -19.33 21.51
C GLY A 385 -33.98 -17.80 21.37
N THR A 386 -32.82 -17.20 21.09
CA THR A 386 -32.68 -15.77 20.79
C THR A 386 -32.83 -15.51 19.29
N GLY A 387 -32.78 -14.24 18.88
CA GLY A 387 -32.90 -13.82 17.47
C GLY A 387 -31.69 -14.12 16.57
N SER A 388 -30.65 -14.79 17.08
CA SER A 388 -29.39 -14.99 16.36
C SER A 388 -29.40 -16.19 15.41
N GLN A 389 -28.69 -16.05 14.29
CA GLN A 389 -28.25 -17.17 13.45
C GLN A 389 -26.77 -17.00 13.09
N VAL A 390 -25.96 -18.01 13.37
CA VAL A 390 -24.54 -18.06 13.01
C VAL A 390 -24.38 -18.75 11.65
N GLY A 391 -23.64 -18.08 10.77
CA GLY A 391 -23.29 -18.57 9.45
C GLY A 391 -24.40 -18.44 8.41
N TYR A 392 -24.01 -18.59 7.15
CA TYR A 392 -24.95 -18.62 6.03
C TYR A 392 -25.90 -19.81 6.10
N ALA A 393 -27.00 -19.73 5.35
CA ALA A 393 -27.94 -20.83 5.22
C ALA A 393 -27.33 -22.07 4.52
N GLU A 394 -26.26 -21.88 3.74
CA GLU A 394 -25.62 -22.92 2.93
C GLU A 394 -24.09 -22.81 3.02
N SER A 395 -23.40 -23.93 2.81
CA SER A 395 -21.93 -24.00 2.75
C SER A 395 -21.38 -23.03 1.69
N PRO A 396 -20.32 -22.25 1.99
CA PRO A 396 -19.30 -22.45 3.03
C PRO A 396 -19.61 -21.98 4.46
N TYR A 397 -20.86 -21.59 4.82
CA TYR A 397 -21.31 -21.16 6.15
C TYR A 397 -20.59 -19.93 6.76
N VAL A 398 -19.34 -19.67 6.40
CA VAL A 398 -18.56 -18.46 6.72
C VAL A 398 -18.38 -17.60 5.48
N GLU A 399 -18.15 -16.30 5.66
CA GLU A 399 -17.76 -15.37 4.59
C GLU A 399 -16.32 -15.66 4.17
N GLN A 400 -16.00 -15.59 2.87
CA GLN A 400 -14.68 -15.93 2.32
C GLN A 400 -14.01 -14.74 1.59
N SER A 401 -14.59 -13.54 1.70
CA SER A 401 -14.13 -12.35 0.99
C SER A 401 -13.11 -11.47 1.74
N GLY A 402 -12.46 -12.00 2.79
CA GLY A 402 -11.40 -11.29 3.52
C GLY A 402 -10.19 -10.98 2.61
N SER A 403 -9.58 -9.80 2.78
CA SER A 403 -8.30 -9.48 2.12
C SER A 403 -7.26 -10.55 2.49
N GLY A 404 -6.75 -11.28 1.50
CA GLY A 404 -5.78 -12.38 1.73
C GLY A 404 -6.36 -13.80 1.78
N ASN A 405 -7.66 -13.99 1.51
CA ASN A 405 -8.42 -15.26 1.64
C ASN A 405 -8.86 -15.64 3.07
N GLY A 406 -8.99 -14.66 3.98
CA GLY A 406 -9.48 -14.91 5.34
C GLY A 406 -10.99 -15.18 5.43
N GLN A 407 -11.39 -16.04 6.35
CA GLN A 407 -12.76 -16.41 6.70
C GLN A 407 -13.31 -15.53 7.83
N MET A 408 -14.59 -15.20 7.79
CA MET A 408 -15.24 -14.42 8.87
C MET A 408 -16.60 -15.04 9.21
N MET A 409 -17.06 -14.87 10.45
CA MET A 409 -18.35 -15.40 10.90
C MET A 409 -19.49 -14.42 10.59
N PRO A 410 -20.45 -14.78 9.72
CA PRO A 410 -21.72 -14.05 9.61
C PRO A 410 -22.58 -14.30 10.83
N VAL A 411 -23.14 -13.23 11.40
CA VAL A 411 -24.10 -13.27 12.49
C VAL A 411 -25.32 -12.47 12.08
N TYR A 412 -26.42 -13.15 11.83
CA TYR A 412 -27.72 -12.51 11.66
C TYR A 412 -28.31 -12.25 13.04
N TYR A 413 -28.85 -11.05 13.25
CA TYR A 413 -29.64 -10.71 14.42
C TYR A 413 -31.06 -10.31 13.99
N ASN A 414 -32.03 -10.79 14.74
CA ASN A 414 -33.44 -10.45 14.53
C ASN A 414 -34.12 -10.22 15.87
N ASN A 415 -34.19 -8.96 16.27
CA ASN A 415 -34.77 -8.56 17.55
C ASN A 415 -36.24 -8.14 17.40
N ASP A 416 -36.91 -8.48 16.29
CA ASP A 416 -38.34 -8.18 16.08
C ASP A 416 -39.28 -9.12 16.86
N GLU A 417 -38.77 -10.27 17.31
CA GLU A 417 -39.53 -11.27 18.05
C GLU A 417 -38.92 -11.51 19.43
N ALA A 418 -39.76 -11.86 20.40
CA ALA A 418 -39.30 -12.11 21.77
C ALA A 418 -38.27 -13.26 21.76
N PRO A 419 -37.10 -13.10 22.42
CA PRO A 419 -36.87 -12.18 23.54
C PRO A 419 -36.33 -10.78 23.19
N TYR A 420 -36.35 -10.36 21.92
CA TYR A 420 -35.91 -9.03 21.44
C TYR A 420 -34.42 -8.73 21.63
N TYR A 421 -33.61 -9.78 21.66
CA TYR A 421 -32.15 -9.70 21.56
C TYR A 421 -31.64 -10.96 20.85
N SER A 422 -30.43 -10.87 20.34
CA SER A 422 -29.73 -11.93 19.63
C SER A 422 -28.44 -12.25 20.37
N LEU A 423 -28.17 -13.52 20.66
CA LEU A 423 -27.03 -13.96 21.45
C LEU A 423 -26.35 -15.14 20.78
N ILE A 424 -25.04 -15.09 20.61
CA ILE A 424 -24.22 -16.23 20.18
C ILE A 424 -23.25 -16.60 21.29
N THR A 425 -22.92 -17.88 21.44
CA THR A 425 -22.16 -18.38 22.59
C THR A 425 -21.10 -19.38 22.17
N ARG A 426 -19.85 -19.09 22.52
CA ARG A 426 -18.76 -20.07 22.50
C ARG A 426 -18.53 -20.64 23.89
N THR A 427 -18.49 -21.97 24.00
CA THR A 427 -18.18 -22.67 25.25
C THR A 427 -16.84 -23.37 25.15
N PHE A 428 -15.94 -23.14 26.10
CA PHE A 428 -14.64 -23.79 26.13
C PHE A 428 -14.73 -25.19 26.76
N GLU A 429 -13.98 -26.17 26.24
CA GLU A 429 -13.91 -27.51 26.83
C GLU A 429 -13.34 -27.47 28.26
N THR A 430 -12.25 -26.71 28.45
CA THR A 430 -11.64 -26.39 29.74
C THR A 430 -11.79 -24.90 30.05
N VAL A 431 -11.80 -24.54 31.33
CA VAL A 431 -11.77 -23.14 31.74
C VAL A 431 -10.49 -22.47 31.24
N GLN A 432 -10.60 -21.18 30.89
CA GLN A 432 -9.51 -20.33 30.40
C GLN A 432 -9.19 -19.26 31.44
N ASP A 433 -7.91 -18.87 31.54
CA ASP A 433 -7.46 -17.75 32.37
C ASP A 433 -7.26 -16.52 31.47
N PHE A 434 -8.16 -15.56 31.58
CA PHE A 434 -8.12 -14.28 30.85
C PHE A 434 -7.34 -13.20 31.62
N THR A 435 -6.66 -13.56 32.72
CA THR A 435 -5.72 -12.69 33.45
C THR A 435 -4.27 -13.15 33.33
N ARG A 436 -4.03 -14.24 32.59
CA ARG A 436 -2.70 -14.76 32.32
C ARG A 436 -1.84 -13.71 31.64
N GLU A 437 -0.53 -13.74 31.91
CA GLU A 437 0.47 -13.06 31.07
C GLU A 437 0.11 -11.61 30.71
N GLU A 438 -0.33 -10.85 31.73
CA GLU A 438 -0.59 -9.42 31.62
C GLU A 438 -1.78 -9.02 30.73
N ILE A 439 -2.63 -9.99 30.34
CA ILE A 439 -3.85 -9.73 29.58
C ILE A 439 -4.80 -8.81 30.36
N GLN A 440 -5.24 -7.75 29.68
CA GLN A 440 -6.11 -6.72 30.25
C GLN A 440 -7.29 -6.35 29.35
N ALA A 441 -7.30 -6.76 28.09
CA ALA A 441 -8.38 -6.43 27.17
C ALA A 441 -8.90 -7.65 26.41
N ILE A 442 -10.13 -7.52 25.92
CA ILE A 442 -10.78 -8.46 25.02
C ILE A 442 -11.43 -7.70 23.87
N GLY A 443 -11.45 -8.29 22.69
CA GLY A 443 -12.02 -7.64 21.53
C GLY A 443 -12.23 -8.54 20.33
N PHE A 444 -12.84 -7.97 19.30
CA PHE A 444 -13.04 -8.59 17.99
C PHE A 444 -13.26 -7.51 16.92
N ASN A 445 -13.02 -7.87 15.66
CA ASN A 445 -13.35 -7.03 14.52
C ASN A 445 -14.80 -7.29 14.10
N PHE A 446 -15.53 -6.24 13.72
CA PHE A 446 -16.86 -6.43 13.16
C PHE A 446 -17.13 -5.51 11.97
N LYS A 447 -18.04 -5.95 11.09
CA LYS A 447 -18.48 -5.19 9.92
C LYS A 447 -19.98 -5.34 9.68
N GLY A 448 -20.68 -4.22 9.67
CA GLY A 448 -22.09 -4.12 9.32
C GLY A 448 -22.37 -3.86 7.84
N THR A 449 -23.64 -3.63 7.52
CA THR A 449 -24.10 -3.17 6.19
C THR A 449 -25.12 -2.03 6.34
N GLU A 450 -25.22 -1.15 5.33
CA GLU A 450 -26.17 0.00 5.32
C GLU A 450 -27.65 -0.38 5.49
N ASP A 451 -27.98 -1.66 5.27
CA ASP A 451 -29.34 -2.18 5.44
C ASP A 451 -29.65 -2.62 6.88
N ASN A 452 -28.67 -2.60 7.79
CA ASN A 452 -28.84 -3.02 9.18
C ASN A 452 -29.63 -1.99 9.99
N ASP A 453 -30.59 -2.45 10.78
CA ASP A 453 -31.16 -1.62 11.84
C ASP A 453 -30.15 -1.47 12.99
N VAL A 454 -30.00 -0.25 13.50
CA VAL A 454 -29.11 0.07 14.61
C VAL A 454 -29.50 -0.70 15.89
N GLU A 455 -28.54 -1.42 16.46
CA GLU A 455 -28.65 -2.14 17.72
C GLU A 455 -27.31 -2.11 18.47
N PRO A 456 -27.32 -1.99 19.82
CA PRO A 456 -26.07 -2.04 20.58
C PRO A 456 -25.48 -3.45 20.60
N ILE A 457 -24.14 -3.54 20.56
CA ILE A 457 -23.39 -4.80 20.65
C ILE A 457 -22.67 -4.91 22.00
N TYR A 458 -22.66 -6.12 22.56
CA TYR A 458 -22.03 -6.44 23.84
C TYR A 458 -21.20 -7.71 23.73
N LEU A 459 -20.11 -7.76 24.49
CA LEU A 459 -19.37 -9.00 24.77
C LEU A 459 -19.61 -9.41 26.22
N ILE A 460 -19.93 -10.67 26.46
CA ILE A 460 -20.19 -11.19 27.81
C ILE A 460 -19.19 -12.30 28.11
N VAL A 461 -18.49 -12.19 29.24
CA VAL A 461 -17.65 -13.28 29.77
C VAL A 461 -18.39 -13.99 30.89
N GLU A 462 -18.43 -15.32 30.86
CA GLU A 462 -19.07 -16.17 31.88
C GLU A 462 -18.04 -17.13 32.49
N ASP A 463 -17.93 -17.14 33.82
CA ASP A 463 -17.06 -18.08 34.55
C ASP A 463 -17.71 -19.47 34.73
N ASP A 464 -16.93 -20.46 35.20
CA ASP A 464 -17.42 -21.83 35.43
C ASP A 464 -18.50 -21.93 36.53
N MET A 465 -18.66 -20.90 37.35
CA MET A 465 -19.74 -20.79 38.34
C MET A 465 -21.01 -20.15 37.77
N GLY A 466 -20.97 -19.65 36.53
CA GLY A 466 -22.06 -18.99 35.83
C GLY A 466 -22.22 -17.51 36.20
N ASN A 467 -21.23 -16.87 36.83
CA ASN A 467 -21.24 -15.42 36.97
C ASN A 467 -20.86 -14.80 35.63
N GLN A 468 -21.58 -13.76 35.24
CA GLN A 468 -21.43 -13.08 33.96
C GLN A 468 -21.02 -11.62 34.17
N ALA A 469 -20.19 -11.13 33.26
CA ALA A 469 -19.93 -9.70 33.12
C ALA A 469 -20.18 -9.25 31.69
N LYS A 470 -20.99 -8.20 31.52
CA LYS A 470 -21.38 -7.64 30.22
C LYS A 470 -20.53 -6.41 29.94
N LEU A 471 -19.75 -6.47 28.88
CA LEU A 471 -18.89 -5.40 28.36
C LEU A 471 -19.60 -4.75 27.17
N SER A 472 -19.54 -3.42 27.10
CA SER A 472 -20.24 -2.63 26.09
C SER A 472 -19.25 -2.15 25.02
N TYR A 473 -19.72 -2.04 23.79
CA TYR A 473 -18.99 -1.34 22.75
C TYR A 473 -18.89 0.14 23.11
N ALA A 474 -17.68 0.69 23.01
CA ALA A 474 -17.42 2.08 23.38
C ALA A 474 -17.74 3.08 22.25
N GLY A 475 -17.82 2.61 20.99
CA GLY A 475 -18.12 3.43 19.81
C GLY A 475 -19.62 3.70 19.60
N ASP A 476 -19.93 4.25 18.43
CA ASP A 476 -21.31 4.59 18.07
C ASP A 476 -22.10 3.30 17.74
N ALA A 477 -23.34 3.20 18.22
CA ALA A 477 -24.21 2.07 17.87
C ALA A 477 -24.47 2.00 16.36
N GLU A 478 -24.30 3.13 15.65
CA GLU A 478 -24.54 3.27 14.23
C GLU A 478 -23.46 2.59 13.39
N ASP A 479 -22.31 2.24 13.98
CA ASP A 479 -21.23 1.48 13.32
C ASP A 479 -21.69 0.09 12.88
N ILE A 480 -22.75 -0.44 13.51
CA ILE A 480 -23.37 -1.70 13.07
C ILE A 480 -24.10 -1.56 11.72
N ALA A 481 -24.42 -0.33 11.31
CA ALA A 481 -25.13 0.01 10.07
C ALA A 481 -24.25 0.69 9.02
N PHE A 482 -23.03 1.12 9.32
CA PHE A 482 -22.19 1.83 8.35
C PHE A 482 -20.89 1.05 8.09
N GLY A 483 -20.73 0.50 6.88
CA GLY A 483 -19.64 -0.45 6.60
C GLY A 483 -19.02 -0.40 5.21
N PRO A 484 -18.37 0.71 4.80
CA PRO A 484 -17.24 0.60 3.89
C PRO A 484 -15.96 1.03 4.62
N ILE A 485 -15.08 0.07 4.91
CA ILE A 485 -13.65 0.38 5.09
C ILE A 485 -12.89 -0.38 4.01
N ALA A 486 -12.01 0.36 3.33
CA ALA A 486 -11.18 -0.12 2.25
C ALA A 486 -10.06 -1.07 2.72
N ASN A 487 -9.75 -1.12 4.02
CA ASN A 487 -8.75 -1.99 4.65
C ASN A 487 -9.25 -2.54 6.00
N TRP A 488 -9.15 -3.86 6.19
CA TRP A 488 -9.58 -4.54 7.42
C TRP A 488 -8.67 -4.25 8.63
N ASP A 489 -7.40 -3.88 8.39
CA ASP A 489 -6.47 -3.51 9.45
C ASP A 489 -6.87 -2.22 10.18
N SER A 490 -7.67 -1.36 9.55
CA SER A 490 -8.24 -0.13 10.10
C SER A 490 -9.74 -0.24 10.47
N GLY A 491 -10.26 -1.47 10.59
CA GLY A 491 -11.68 -1.71 10.88
C GLY A 491 -12.15 -1.24 12.26
N PHE A 492 -13.47 -1.04 12.43
CA PHE A 492 -14.08 -0.89 13.76
C PHE A 492 -13.76 -2.13 14.60
N ARG A 493 -13.14 -1.89 15.76
CA ARG A 493 -12.78 -2.94 16.71
C ARG A 493 -13.65 -2.78 17.93
N PHE A 494 -14.34 -3.84 18.31
CA PHE A 494 -14.85 -3.91 19.66
C PHE A 494 -13.66 -4.08 20.59
N ASN A 495 -13.37 -3.07 21.41
CA ASN A 495 -12.36 -3.13 22.47
C ASN A 495 -13.05 -3.00 23.82
N ALA A 496 -12.75 -3.89 24.76
CA ALA A 496 -13.20 -3.75 26.14
C ALA A 496 -12.09 -4.08 27.14
N ASP A 497 -11.99 -3.24 28.17
CA ASP A 497 -11.13 -3.47 29.33
C ASP A 497 -11.73 -4.58 30.20
N LEU A 498 -10.94 -5.61 30.50
CA LEU A 498 -11.34 -6.72 31.37
C LEU A 498 -11.46 -6.30 32.84
N ALA A 499 -10.87 -5.16 33.24
CA ALA A 499 -11.10 -4.58 34.56
C ALA A 499 -12.60 -4.32 34.81
N ASP A 500 -13.34 -3.89 33.78
CA ASP A 500 -14.79 -3.70 33.85
C ASP A 500 -15.53 -5.01 34.10
N ALA A 501 -15.04 -6.11 33.54
CA ALA A 501 -15.64 -7.43 33.77
C ALA A 501 -15.46 -7.90 35.21
N SER A 502 -14.25 -7.73 35.76
CA SER A 502 -13.94 -8.11 37.15
C SER A 502 -14.81 -7.36 38.17
N SER A 503 -15.15 -6.10 37.88
CA SER A 503 -15.99 -5.26 38.73
C SER A 503 -17.45 -5.75 38.82
N GLN A 504 -17.90 -6.51 37.82
CA GLN A 504 -19.24 -7.10 37.75
C GLN A 504 -19.33 -8.50 38.40
N GLY A 505 -18.20 -9.08 38.80
CA GLY A 505 -18.15 -10.29 39.62
C GLY A 505 -17.90 -11.60 38.87
N ALA A 506 -17.55 -11.56 37.58
CA ALA A 506 -17.05 -12.73 36.86
C ALA A 506 -15.61 -13.06 37.27
N ASP A 507 -15.30 -14.33 37.53
CA ASP A 507 -13.93 -14.80 37.79
C ASP A 507 -13.17 -15.02 36.48
N LEU A 508 -12.37 -14.04 36.10
CA LEU A 508 -11.59 -14.05 34.85
C LEU A 508 -10.49 -15.12 34.82
N THR A 509 -10.16 -15.75 35.95
CA THR A 509 -9.22 -16.89 35.99
C THR A 509 -9.89 -18.22 35.62
N GLN A 510 -11.21 -18.24 35.49
CA GLN A 510 -12.04 -19.45 35.31
C GLN A 510 -13.09 -19.28 34.20
N VAL A 511 -12.77 -18.53 33.14
CA VAL A 511 -13.73 -18.25 32.05
C VAL A 511 -14.12 -19.54 31.33
N LYS A 512 -15.43 -19.81 31.28
CA LYS A 512 -16.02 -21.02 30.68
C LYS A 512 -16.72 -20.72 29.35
N LYS A 513 -17.27 -19.52 29.19
CA LYS A 513 -17.94 -19.09 27.95
C LYS A 513 -17.65 -17.63 27.63
N VAL A 514 -17.71 -17.35 26.33
CA VAL A 514 -17.79 -15.99 25.77
C VAL A 514 -19.07 -15.90 24.96
N HIS A 515 -19.80 -14.80 25.12
CA HIS A 515 -20.98 -14.50 24.35
C HIS A 515 -20.82 -13.18 23.61
N ILE A 516 -21.45 -13.09 22.43
CA ILE A 516 -21.63 -11.83 21.72
C ILE A 516 -23.14 -11.60 21.61
N GLN A 517 -23.60 -10.45 22.09
CA GLN A 517 -25.01 -10.08 22.13
C GLN A 517 -25.26 -8.84 21.27
N ILE A 518 -26.32 -8.87 20.47
CA ILE A 518 -26.82 -7.71 19.72
C ILE A 518 -28.24 -7.41 20.20
N GLY A 519 -28.43 -6.19 20.70
CA GLY A 519 -29.63 -5.75 21.39
C GLY A 519 -29.60 -5.98 22.90
N GLU A 520 -30.70 -5.62 23.56
CA GLU A 520 -30.79 -5.56 25.03
C GLU A 520 -31.74 -6.62 25.61
N GLU A 521 -31.30 -7.39 26.61
CA GLU A 521 -32.16 -8.37 27.28
C GLU A 521 -33.37 -7.75 27.99
N THR A 522 -33.27 -6.45 28.31
CA THR A 522 -34.34 -5.69 28.96
C THR A 522 -35.34 -5.09 27.97
N ALA A 523 -35.15 -5.30 26.66
CA ALA A 523 -36.05 -4.83 25.62
C ALA A 523 -37.47 -5.37 25.85
N SER A 524 -38.45 -4.46 25.77
CA SER A 524 -39.87 -4.77 26.04
C SER A 524 -40.76 -4.69 24.81
N ALA A 525 -40.16 -4.45 23.65
CA ALA A 525 -40.81 -4.32 22.35
C ALA A 525 -39.87 -4.83 21.25
N PRO A 526 -40.42 -5.20 20.07
CA PRO A 526 -39.64 -5.46 18.86
C PRO A 526 -38.61 -4.36 18.58
N ALA A 527 -37.43 -4.78 18.13
CA ALA A 527 -36.27 -3.95 17.84
C ALA A 527 -35.65 -4.38 16.49
N GLY A 528 -34.47 -3.86 16.15
CA GLY A 528 -33.86 -3.98 14.84
C GLY A 528 -33.43 -5.40 14.40
N SER A 529 -33.20 -5.55 13.10
CA SER A 529 -32.61 -6.74 12.50
C SER A 529 -31.49 -6.39 11.50
N GLY A 530 -30.61 -7.35 11.24
CA GLY A 530 -29.50 -7.15 10.32
C GLY A 530 -28.52 -8.32 10.29
N MET A 531 -27.36 -8.10 9.68
CA MET A 531 -26.25 -9.04 9.62
C MET A 531 -24.93 -8.32 9.84
N VAL A 532 -24.11 -8.87 10.73
CA VAL A 532 -22.73 -8.42 10.95
C VAL A 532 -21.76 -9.56 10.66
N LEU A 533 -20.62 -9.21 10.08
CA LEU A 533 -19.47 -10.12 10.01
C LEU A 533 -18.63 -9.89 11.26
N ILE A 534 -18.20 -10.96 11.92
CA ILE A 534 -17.32 -10.95 13.09
C ILE A 534 -16.05 -11.72 12.75
N ASP A 535 -14.92 -11.18 13.20
CA ASP A 535 -13.61 -11.77 12.96
C ASP A 535 -12.64 -11.53 14.13
N ASN A 536 -11.59 -12.36 14.24
CA ASN A 536 -10.46 -12.19 15.14
C ASN A 536 -10.85 -11.94 16.61
N VAL A 537 -11.65 -12.83 17.21
CA VAL A 537 -11.98 -12.74 18.64
C VAL A 537 -10.73 -13.06 19.44
N SER A 538 -10.22 -12.10 20.22
CA SER A 538 -8.94 -12.21 20.91
C SER A 538 -8.93 -11.54 22.28
N ILE A 539 -8.02 -12.00 23.14
CA ILE A 539 -7.63 -11.30 24.36
C ILE A 539 -6.24 -10.69 24.17
N PHE A 540 -5.99 -9.55 24.79
CA PHE A 540 -4.84 -8.71 24.51
C PHE A 540 -4.18 -8.23 25.80
N ALA A 541 -2.86 -8.14 25.76
CA ALA A 541 -2.09 -7.31 26.69
C ALA A 541 -2.36 -5.82 26.39
N PRO A 542 -1.96 -4.89 27.27
CA PRO A 542 -1.86 -3.48 26.92
C PRO A 542 -1.20 -3.29 25.55
N ARG A 543 -1.86 -2.54 24.67
CA ARG A 543 -1.38 -2.33 23.30
C ARG A 543 -1.61 -0.89 22.88
N CYS A 544 -0.91 -0.48 21.83
CA CYS A 544 -1.19 0.79 21.20
C CYS A 544 -2.59 0.75 20.57
N ILE A 545 -3.48 1.59 21.09
CA ILE A 545 -4.78 1.89 20.49
C ILE A 545 -4.91 3.41 20.51
N TRP A 546 -4.92 3.99 19.31
CA TRP A 546 -5.15 5.41 19.09
C TRP A 546 -6.54 5.86 19.55
N ASP A 547 -7.53 5.01 19.30
CA ASP A 547 -8.94 5.27 19.58
C ASP A 547 -9.58 3.97 20.07
N SER A 548 -9.70 3.84 21.39
CA SER A 548 -10.33 2.69 22.02
C SER A 548 -11.83 2.62 21.75
N THR A 549 -12.44 3.75 21.38
CA THR A 549 -13.88 3.86 21.13
C THR A 549 -14.27 3.52 19.70
N GLY A 550 -13.40 3.77 18.72
CA GLY A 550 -13.69 3.63 17.30
C GLY A 550 -14.43 4.83 16.69
N ASP A 551 -14.58 5.95 17.40
CA ASP A 551 -15.28 7.16 16.94
C ASP A 551 -14.39 8.16 16.18
N GLY A 552 -13.11 7.81 15.99
CA GLY A 552 -12.10 8.64 15.33
C GLY A 552 -11.46 9.69 16.23
N THR A 553 -11.74 9.69 17.54
CA THR A 553 -11.16 10.64 18.49
C THR A 553 -10.09 9.99 19.37
N PRO A 554 -9.01 10.72 19.71
CA PRO A 554 -8.01 10.22 20.64
C PRO A 554 -8.58 10.09 22.06
N ASP A 555 -8.25 9.00 22.75
CA ASP A 555 -8.58 8.77 24.17
C ASP A 555 -7.85 9.74 25.11
N SER A 556 -6.74 10.33 24.68
CA SER A 556 -5.90 11.22 25.48
C SER A 556 -5.27 12.37 24.70
N PHE A 557 -4.79 13.39 25.43
CA PHE A 557 -4.01 14.48 24.84
C PHE A 557 -2.64 14.03 24.32
N LEU A 558 -2.10 12.96 24.90
CA LEU A 558 -0.84 12.35 24.50
C LEU A 558 -0.94 11.79 23.08
N GLN A 559 -2.05 11.11 22.81
CA GLN A 559 -2.38 10.66 21.47
C GLN A 559 -2.55 11.85 20.53
N THR A 560 -3.23 12.96 20.91
CA THR A 560 -3.31 14.15 20.03
C THR A 560 -1.93 14.73 19.58
N ALA A 561 -0.86 14.45 20.32
CA ALA A 561 0.51 14.85 19.99
C ALA A 561 1.34 13.79 19.24
N ASP A 562 0.80 12.58 19.08
CA ASP A 562 1.35 11.46 18.32
C ASP A 562 0.65 11.47 16.95
N PHE A 563 1.31 11.96 15.92
CA PHE A 563 0.71 12.14 14.59
C PHE A 563 0.84 10.90 13.69
N ASN A 564 1.72 9.97 14.06
CA ASN A 564 1.91 8.73 13.30
C ASN A 564 1.11 7.55 13.89
N HIS A 565 0.49 7.76 15.04
CA HIS A 565 -0.36 6.83 15.79
C HIS A 565 0.36 5.57 16.25
N ASP A 566 1.66 5.68 16.59
CA ASP A 566 2.45 4.59 17.16
C ASP A 566 2.44 4.54 18.70
N CYS A 567 1.63 5.43 19.30
CA CYS A 567 1.42 5.64 20.73
C CYS A 567 2.64 6.20 21.48
N THR A 568 3.66 6.69 20.77
CA THR A 568 4.84 7.31 21.34
C THR A 568 5.13 8.64 20.67
N VAL A 569 5.23 9.72 21.45
CA VAL A 569 5.61 11.03 20.88
C VAL A 569 7.12 11.11 20.72
N ASP A 570 7.63 11.00 19.49
CA ASP A 570 9.06 10.95 19.19
C ASP A 570 9.51 11.73 17.91
N GLU A 571 10.69 11.38 17.38
CA GLU A 571 11.25 12.03 16.20
C GLU A 571 10.36 11.88 14.96
N ALA A 572 9.62 10.78 14.83
CA ALA A 572 8.70 10.56 13.73
C ALA A 572 7.56 11.59 13.73
N ASP A 573 6.99 11.93 14.89
CA ASP A 573 5.96 12.97 15.02
C ASP A 573 6.51 14.35 14.71
N MET A 574 7.73 14.63 15.16
CA MET A 574 8.39 15.89 14.82
C MET A 574 8.60 16.01 13.30
N LEU A 575 8.98 14.92 12.63
CA LEU A 575 9.12 14.90 11.17
C LEU A 575 7.78 15.06 10.47
N TYR A 576 6.71 14.47 11.03
CA TYR A 576 5.34 14.65 10.53
C TYR A 576 4.91 16.12 10.60
N MET A 577 4.99 16.74 11.79
CA MET A 577 4.68 18.16 11.98
C MET A 577 5.56 19.06 11.11
N ALA A 578 6.85 18.74 10.93
CA ALA A 578 7.74 19.49 10.06
C ALA A 578 7.27 19.52 8.60
N GLY A 579 6.54 18.48 8.16
CA GLY A 579 5.93 18.40 6.83
C GLY A 579 4.79 19.40 6.63
N GLN A 580 4.07 19.75 7.69
CA GLN A 580 2.94 20.69 7.69
C GLN A 580 3.31 22.07 8.27
N TRP A 581 4.60 22.30 8.53
CA TRP A 581 5.04 23.49 9.26
C TRP A 581 4.69 24.79 8.52
N LEU A 582 4.00 25.70 9.22
CA LEU A 582 3.46 26.97 8.71
C LEU A 582 2.30 26.82 7.72
N ASP A 583 1.74 25.62 7.58
CA ASP A 583 0.45 25.47 6.92
C ASP A 583 -0.60 26.19 7.77
N SER A 584 -1.50 26.89 7.07
CA SER A 584 -2.60 27.62 7.70
C SER A 584 -3.82 27.60 6.80
N ASP A 585 -4.98 27.79 7.43
CA ASP A 585 -6.24 28.02 6.75
C ASP A 585 -6.10 29.06 5.63
N GLN A 586 -6.57 28.71 4.44
CA GLN A 586 -6.50 29.61 3.30
C GLN A 586 -7.69 30.54 3.25
N THR A 587 -7.44 31.85 3.28
CA THR A 587 -8.49 32.84 3.03
C THR A 587 -8.65 33.10 1.54
N LEU A 588 -9.74 32.63 0.95
CA LEU A 588 -10.16 32.96 -0.40
C LEU A 588 -10.98 34.26 -0.38
N THR A 589 -10.55 35.29 -1.11
CA THR A 589 -11.27 36.57 -1.21
C THR A 589 -12.01 36.65 -2.54
N ALA A 590 -13.22 37.21 -2.54
CA ALA A 590 -14.00 37.39 -3.76
C ALA A 590 -13.28 38.25 -4.79
N GLU A 591 -13.32 37.82 -6.05
CA GLU A 591 -12.74 38.50 -7.21
C GLU A 591 -13.82 38.72 -8.27
N GLU A 592 -13.87 39.90 -8.88
CA GLU A 592 -14.87 40.15 -9.94
C GLU A 592 -14.55 39.32 -11.19
N PRO A 593 -15.51 38.54 -11.74
CA PRO A 593 -15.28 37.76 -12.96
C PRO A 593 -14.87 38.60 -14.16
N ASP A 594 -14.11 38.04 -15.10
CA ASP A 594 -13.80 38.74 -16.36
C ASP A 594 -15.07 39.03 -17.17
N GLN A 595 -15.42 40.31 -17.25
CA GLN A 595 -16.62 40.79 -17.94
C GLN A 595 -16.53 40.63 -19.46
N ALA A 596 -15.33 40.48 -20.04
CA ALA A 596 -15.16 40.25 -21.49
C ALA A 596 -15.71 38.89 -21.94
N HIS A 597 -15.81 37.95 -21.00
CA HIS A 597 -16.29 36.60 -21.21
C HIS A 597 -17.75 36.39 -20.77
N LYS A 598 -18.42 37.46 -20.30
CA LYS A 598 -19.84 37.41 -19.97
C LYS A 598 -20.67 37.42 -21.25
N LEU A 599 -21.45 36.37 -21.45
CA LEU A 599 -22.30 36.21 -22.64
C LEU A 599 -23.61 36.96 -22.48
N VAL A 600 -24.30 36.78 -21.36
CA VAL A 600 -25.57 37.41 -21.04
C VAL A 600 -25.67 37.74 -19.55
N HIS A 601 -26.44 38.77 -19.23
CA HIS A 601 -26.79 39.12 -17.86
C HIS A 601 -28.23 39.62 -17.81
N TYR A 602 -29.09 38.88 -17.12
CA TYR A 602 -30.50 39.20 -16.93
C TYR A 602 -30.78 39.45 -15.45
N ASP A 603 -30.95 40.72 -15.09
CA ASP A 603 -31.17 41.17 -13.70
C ASP A 603 -32.66 41.35 -13.34
N PHE A 604 -33.55 41.12 -14.31
CA PHE A 604 -35.00 41.25 -14.20
C PHE A 604 -35.50 42.60 -13.65
N ASN A 605 -34.65 43.63 -13.65
CA ASN A 605 -34.96 44.94 -13.08
C ASN A 605 -35.72 45.82 -14.08
N GLY A 606 -36.60 46.68 -13.56
CA GLY A 606 -37.20 47.77 -14.35
C GLY A 606 -38.10 47.32 -15.50
N ILE A 607 -38.62 46.10 -15.47
CA ILE A 607 -39.51 45.55 -16.51
C ILE A 607 -40.83 46.34 -16.51
N THR A 608 -40.98 47.24 -17.48
CA THR A 608 -42.17 48.08 -17.69
C THR A 608 -43.11 47.54 -18.76
N ASP A 609 -42.62 46.62 -19.60
CA ASP A 609 -43.37 45.79 -20.54
C ASP A 609 -43.06 44.32 -20.17
N PRO A 610 -44.02 43.53 -19.63
CA PRO A 610 -43.79 42.20 -19.06
C PRO A 610 -43.42 41.14 -20.11
N ASN A 611 -42.94 41.56 -21.27
CA ASN A 611 -42.68 40.72 -22.42
C ASN A 611 -41.23 40.75 -22.89
N THR A 612 -40.31 41.40 -22.18
CA THR A 612 -38.89 41.39 -22.54
C THR A 612 -38.02 41.57 -21.30
N ILE A 613 -36.99 40.75 -21.17
CA ILE A 613 -35.89 40.95 -20.23
C ILE A 613 -34.70 41.46 -21.03
N PHE A 614 -34.14 42.59 -20.60
CA PHE A 614 -33.00 43.19 -21.28
C PHE A 614 -31.71 42.50 -20.85
N ASP A 615 -30.85 42.23 -21.82
CA ASP A 615 -29.48 41.79 -21.56
C ASP A 615 -28.62 43.00 -21.18
N ILE A 616 -28.21 43.06 -19.91
CA ILE A 616 -27.39 44.16 -19.37
C ILE A 616 -25.88 43.87 -19.45
N SER A 617 -25.46 42.74 -20.02
CA SER A 617 -24.03 42.43 -20.24
C SER A 617 -23.35 43.42 -21.20
N GLY A 618 -24.14 44.08 -22.05
CA GLY A 618 -23.66 44.95 -23.12
C GLY A 618 -23.62 44.29 -24.50
N ASN A 619 -23.96 43.00 -24.61
CA ASN A 619 -23.96 42.25 -25.87
C ASN A 619 -25.29 42.36 -26.65
N GLY A 620 -26.39 42.69 -25.97
CA GLY A 620 -27.67 43.02 -26.60
C GLY A 620 -28.53 41.80 -26.96
N TYR A 621 -28.33 40.69 -26.25
CA TYR A 621 -29.07 39.44 -26.44
C TYR A 621 -30.30 39.36 -25.53
N ASP A 622 -31.26 40.27 -25.71
CA ASP A 622 -32.50 40.32 -24.92
C ASP A 622 -33.30 39.01 -25.00
N ALA A 623 -33.99 38.66 -23.90
CA ALA A 623 -34.82 37.45 -23.81
C ALA A 623 -36.33 37.77 -23.85
N TYR A 624 -37.11 36.93 -24.54
CA TYR A 624 -38.53 37.18 -24.82
C TYR A 624 -39.41 35.99 -24.41
N PRO A 625 -40.62 36.18 -23.85
CA PRO A 625 -41.51 35.07 -23.55
C PRO A 625 -42.03 34.44 -24.84
N THR A 626 -42.35 33.15 -24.81
CA THR A 626 -42.95 32.50 -25.97
C THR A 626 -44.32 33.06 -26.33
N THR A 627 -44.65 33.02 -27.63
CA THR A 627 -45.90 33.60 -28.15
C THR A 627 -47.14 33.01 -27.47
N GLY A 628 -47.85 33.85 -26.69
CA GLY A 628 -49.06 33.47 -25.97
C GLY A 628 -48.88 33.33 -24.46
N ASP A 629 -47.65 33.34 -23.97
CA ASP A 629 -47.34 33.37 -22.54
C ASP A 629 -47.33 34.83 -22.05
N THR A 630 -47.61 35.05 -20.77
CA THR A 630 -47.50 36.36 -20.12
C THR A 630 -46.56 36.18 -18.94
N ALA A 631 -45.40 36.85 -18.97
CA ALA A 631 -44.45 36.71 -17.87
C ALA A 631 -44.95 37.43 -16.62
N VAL A 632 -44.61 36.86 -15.47
CA VAL A 632 -44.86 37.46 -14.15
C VAL A 632 -43.51 37.90 -13.61
N VAL A 633 -43.36 39.21 -13.40
CA VAL A 633 -42.15 39.84 -12.87
C VAL A 633 -42.57 40.77 -11.74
N GLN A 634 -41.85 40.71 -10.63
CA GLN A 634 -42.02 41.62 -9.50
C GLN A 634 -41.01 42.76 -9.60
N SER A 635 -41.39 43.97 -9.19
CA SER A 635 -40.51 45.15 -9.22
C SER A 635 -39.61 45.31 -7.99
N SER A 636 -39.75 44.43 -7.00
CA SER A 636 -39.05 44.48 -5.71
C SER A 636 -39.21 43.14 -4.99
N GLY A 637 -38.22 42.76 -4.18
CA GLY A 637 -38.23 41.53 -3.39
C GLY A 637 -37.31 40.41 -3.91
N GLY A 638 -36.54 40.72 -4.97
CA GLY A 638 -35.44 39.91 -5.48
C GLY A 638 -34.33 39.75 -4.45
N TYR A 639 -33.27 39.04 -4.80
CA TYR A 639 -32.27 38.59 -3.82
C TYR A 639 -31.63 39.75 -3.03
N ASN A 640 -31.40 40.90 -3.69
CA ASN A 640 -30.89 42.14 -3.09
C ASN A 640 -31.98 43.22 -2.86
N GLY A 641 -33.26 42.85 -3.02
CA GLY A 641 -34.41 43.77 -3.01
C GLY A 641 -34.81 44.31 -4.39
N SER A 642 -34.10 43.92 -5.45
CA SER A 642 -34.35 44.08 -6.90
C SER A 642 -35.71 43.57 -7.36
N GLY A 643 -36.02 43.79 -8.65
CA GLY A 643 -37.05 43.03 -9.34
C GLY A 643 -36.60 41.60 -9.63
N TYR A 644 -37.53 40.69 -9.89
CA TYR A 644 -37.23 39.28 -10.16
C TYR A 644 -38.35 38.61 -10.99
N ALA A 645 -38.09 37.47 -11.61
CA ALA A 645 -39.10 36.67 -12.28
C ALA A 645 -39.75 35.64 -11.33
N ASP A 646 -41.07 35.65 -11.28
CA ASP A 646 -41.91 34.75 -10.47
C ASP A 646 -42.52 33.70 -11.40
N PHE A 647 -41.85 32.57 -11.57
CA PHE A 647 -42.30 31.51 -12.46
C PHE A 647 -43.44 30.72 -11.81
N ASP A 648 -44.57 30.64 -12.51
CA ASP A 648 -45.81 29.97 -12.06
C ASP A 648 -46.09 28.66 -12.83
N GLY A 649 -45.08 28.14 -13.54
CA GLY A 649 -45.20 26.98 -14.43
C GLY A 649 -45.86 27.26 -15.78
N ASN A 650 -46.29 28.50 -16.08
CA ASN A 650 -47.05 28.83 -17.29
C ASN A 650 -46.29 29.65 -18.33
N PHE A 651 -45.08 30.12 -18.05
CA PHE A 651 -44.26 30.87 -19.01
C PHE A 651 -42.77 30.50 -18.92
N HIS A 652 -42.03 30.84 -19.96
CA HIS A 652 -40.56 30.83 -19.98
C HIS A 652 -40.08 31.92 -20.93
N PHE A 653 -38.85 32.37 -20.77
CA PHE A 653 -38.19 33.29 -21.69
C PHE A 653 -37.25 32.54 -22.63
N LEU A 654 -37.09 33.06 -23.84
CA LEU A 654 -36.16 32.59 -24.85
C LEU A 654 -35.08 33.64 -25.08
N ALA A 655 -33.84 33.27 -24.74
CA ALA A 655 -32.64 33.97 -25.14
C ALA A 655 -32.17 33.44 -26.51
N PRO A 656 -31.73 34.31 -27.43
CA PRO A 656 -31.28 33.91 -28.75
C PRO A 656 -30.05 33.01 -28.69
N GLY A 657 -30.02 31.93 -29.47
CA GLY A 657 -28.90 30.97 -29.47
C GLY A 657 -27.54 31.58 -29.84
N GLU A 658 -27.55 32.67 -30.62
CA GLU A 658 -26.35 33.43 -31.01
C GLU A 658 -25.51 33.88 -29.81
N ALA A 659 -26.16 34.14 -28.66
CA ALA A 659 -25.51 34.54 -27.42
C ALA A 659 -24.54 33.48 -26.88
N PHE A 660 -24.76 32.20 -27.21
CA PHE A 660 -24.02 31.06 -26.68
C PHE A 660 -23.07 30.44 -27.71
N SER A 661 -22.86 31.13 -28.84
CA SER A 661 -22.10 30.59 -29.97
C SER A 661 -20.59 30.40 -29.69
N SER A 662 -20.05 31.03 -28.64
CA SER A 662 -18.66 30.86 -28.21
C SER A 662 -18.43 29.68 -27.26
N LEU A 663 -19.47 29.04 -26.74
CA LEU A 663 -19.32 27.89 -25.83
C LEU A 663 -18.61 26.73 -26.51
N THR A 664 -17.58 26.21 -25.84
CA THR A 664 -16.78 25.05 -26.26
C THR A 664 -16.68 24.03 -25.11
N ASP A 665 -15.49 23.83 -24.58
CA ASP A 665 -15.14 22.99 -23.44
C ASP A 665 -15.56 23.58 -22.09
N GLN A 666 -15.86 24.88 -21.99
CA GLN A 666 -16.16 25.54 -20.73
C GLN A 666 -17.45 26.35 -20.74
N VAL A 667 -18.14 26.37 -19.59
CA VAL A 667 -19.29 27.25 -19.33
C VAL A 667 -19.49 27.46 -17.83
N THR A 668 -19.92 28.66 -17.46
CA THR A 668 -20.50 28.92 -16.13
C THR A 668 -21.87 29.53 -16.28
N ILE A 669 -22.87 28.96 -15.58
CA ILE A 669 -24.22 29.51 -15.46
C ILE A 669 -24.45 29.86 -13.99
N SER A 670 -24.63 31.13 -13.67
CA SER A 670 -24.93 31.64 -12.33
C SER A 670 -26.35 32.21 -12.29
N MET A 671 -27.05 32.00 -11.18
CA MET A 671 -28.38 32.55 -10.93
C MET A 671 -28.74 32.51 -9.46
N TRP A 672 -29.61 33.41 -9.03
CA TRP A 672 -30.27 33.33 -7.73
C TRP A 672 -31.63 32.67 -7.88
N LEU A 673 -31.92 31.68 -7.03
CA LEU A 673 -33.18 30.94 -7.05
C LEU A 673 -33.83 30.93 -5.66
N LYS A 674 -35.15 30.96 -5.64
CA LYS A 674 -35.98 30.54 -4.50
C LYS A 674 -36.93 29.46 -4.99
N ILE A 675 -36.72 28.24 -4.49
CA ILE A 675 -37.28 27.02 -5.07
C ILE A 675 -38.35 26.45 -4.14
N PRO A 676 -39.64 26.48 -4.52
CA PRO A 676 -40.70 25.79 -3.78
C PRO A 676 -40.64 24.28 -4.01
N ASP A 677 -40.97 23.49 -2.98
CA ASP A 677 -41.13 22.05 -3.11
C ASP A 677 -42.51 21.71 -3.71
N THR A 678 -42.51 21.34 -4.99
CA THR A 678 -43.73 20.94 -5.70
C THR A 678 -43.87 19.42 -5.85
N GLY A 679 -42.90 18.62 -5.40
CA GLY A 679 -42.87 17.17 -5.60
C GLY A 679 -42.95 16.72 -7.07
N ALA A 680 -42.44 17.53 -8.01
CA ALA A 680 -42.55 17.29 -9.44
C ALA A 680 -41.23 17.56 -10.18
N TYR A 681 -41.04 16.93 -11.33
CA TYR A 681 -39.94 17.26 -12.23
C TYR A 681 -40.17 18.62 -12.88
N GLN A 682 -39.22 19.53 -12.73
CA GLN A 682 -39.28 20.88 -13.33
C GLN A 682 -37.99 21.23 -14.06
N ASP A 683 -38.13 21.98 -15.14
CA ASP A 683 -37.02 22.48 -15.93
C ASP A 683 -36.75 23.96 -15.57
N VAL A 684 -35.54 24.30 -15.16
CA VAL A 684 -35.15 25.65 -14.70
C VAL A 684 -34.53 26.44 -15.84
N MET A 685 -33.51 25.87 -16.47
CA MET A 685 -32.87 26.47 -17.64
C MET A 685 -32.43 25.38 -18.61
N ARG A 686 -32.56 25.66 -19.91
CA ARG A 686 -32.17 24.71 -20.96
C ARG A 686 -31.58 25.42 -22.16
N ILE A 687 -30.33 25.10 -22.49
CA ILE A 687 -29.64 25.53 -23.71
C ILE A 687 -29.69 24.35 -24.69
N TYR A 688 -30.17 24.55 -25.92
CA TYR A 688 -30.45 23.43 -26.83
C TYR A 688 -30.13 23.74 -28.30
N ARG A 689 -29.79 22.69 -29.06
CA ARG A 689 -29.19 22.79 -30.40
C ARG A 689 -30.18 22.76 -31.54
N ILE A 690 -31.02 21.73 -31.64
CA ILE A 690 -31.93 21.57 -32.79
C ILE A 690 -33.39 21.58 -32.34
N GLN A 691 -33.67 20.75 -31.36
CA GLN A 691 -34.98 20.60 -30.74
C GLN A 691 -34.78 20.53 -29.23
N TRP A 692 -35.83 20.77 -28.46
CA TRP A 692 -35.76 20.82 -27.00
C TRP A 692 -35.22 19.55 -26.31
N ARG A 693 -35.07 18.42 -27.03
CA ARG A 693 -34.52 17.16 -26.53
C ARG A 693 -33.03 16.96 -26.82
N ASP A 694 -32.43 17.91 -27.52
CA ASP A 694 -31.04 17.91 -27.93
C ASP A 694 -30.34 19.08 -27.23
N GLU A 695 -29.90 18.81 -26.01
CA GLU A 695 -29.52 19.78 -24.99
C GLU A 695 -28.00 19.94 -24.94
N SER A 696 -27.53 21.17 -24.77
CA SER A 696 -26.13 21.52 -24.53
C SER A 696 -25.84 21.78 -23.05
N ALA A 697 -26.83 22.34 -22.35
CA ALA A 697 -26.83 22.48 -20.91
C ALA A 697 -28.26 22.44 -20.39
N ARG A 698 -28.48 21.81 -19.24
CA ARG A 698 -29.80 21.74 -18.59
C ARG A 698 -29.69 21.74 -17.08
N ILE A 699 -30.45 22.65 -16.47
CA ILE A 699 -30.64 22.75 -15.02
C ILE A 699 -32.09 22.39 -14.73
N ASN A 700 -32.31 21.46 -13.80
CA ASN A 700 -33.62 20.89 -13.55
C ASN A 700 -33.78 20.38 -12.11
N LEU A 701 -35.02 20.37 -11.64
CA LEU A 701 -35.42 19.96 -10.29
C LEU A 701 -36.16 18.62 -10.32
N THR A 702 -36.08 17.86 -9.23
CA THR A 702 -36.74 16.55 -9.11
C THR A 702 -37.68 16.46 -7.90
N PRO A 703 -38.63 15.50 -7.89
CA PRO A 703 -39.50 15.24 -6.74
C PRO A 703 -38.76 14.93 -5.43
N GLU A 704 -37.53 14.42 -5.53
CA GLU A 704 -36.66 14.06 -4.41
C GLU A 704 -35.89 15.26 -3.85
N LYS A 705 -36.23 16.48 -4.26
CA LYS A 705 -35.57 17.73 -3.85
C LYS A 705 -34.13 17.88 -4.33
N SER A 706 -33.79 17.28 -5.47
CA SER A 706 -32.49 17.49 -6.10
C SER A 706 -32.54 18.57 -7.18
N ILE A 707 -31.46 19.33 -7.30
CA ILE A 707 -31.13 20.16 -8.45
C ILE A 707 -30.01 19.48 -9.24
N ARG A 708 -30.16 19.41 -10.56
CA ARG A 708 -29.22 18.69 -11.42
C ARG A 708 -28.78 19.56 -12.58
N PHE A 709 -27.50 19.46 -12.89
CA PHE A 709 -26.87 20.12 -14.02
C PHE A 709 -26.32 19.07 -14.98
N PHE A 710 -26.81 19.12 -16.22
CA PHE A 710 -26.32 18.32 -17.32
C PHE A 710 -25.67 19.22 -18.35
N SER A 711 -24.53 18.83 -18.91
CA SER A 711 -23.82 19.59 -19.95
C SER A 711 -23.08 18.69 -20.93
N GLY A 712 -22.86 19.16 -22.17
CA GLY A 712 -22.16 18.41 -23.22
C GLY A 712 -22.81 18.55 -24.59
N SER A 713 -22.46 17.71 -25.55
CA SER A 713 -23.06 17.68 -26.89
C SER A 713 -23.09 16.27 -27.46
N GLY A 714 -24.16 15.54 -27.18
CA GLY A 714 -24.37 14.17 -27.66
C GLY A 714 -25.82 13.72 -27.53
N ASP A 715 -26.25 12.76 -28.35
CA ASP A 715 -27.57 12.11 -28.22
C ASP A 715 -27.56 11.20 -26.97
N LYS A 716 -27.78 11.78 -25.79
CA LYS A 716 -27.80 11.15 -24.44
C LYS A 716 -26.44 10.92 -23.76
N GLU A 717 -25.37 11.48 -24.30
CA GLU A 717 -24.06 11.54 -23.65
C GLU A 717 -23.91 12.96 -23.09
N LEU A 718 -24.44 13.20 -21.90
CA LEU A 718 -24.28 14.44 -21.16
C LEU A 718 -23.62 14.12 -19.82
N ASP A 719 -22.72 15.01 -19.41
CA ASP A 719 -22.13 14.97 -18.09
C ASP A 719 -23.12 15.51 -17.08
N GLY A 720 -23.47 14.70 -16.10
CA GLY A 720 -24.43 15.05 -15.05
C GLY A 720 -23.77 15.23 -13.70
N VAL A 721 -24.23 16.22 -12.95
CA VAL A 721 -23.93 16.42 -11.52
C VAL A 721 -25.23 16.82 -10.82
N ASN A 722 -25.46 16.34 -9.59
CA ASN A 722 -26.69 16.58 -8.86
C ASN A 722 -26.47 16.75 -7.36
N GLU A 723 -27.25 17.62 -6.73
CA GLU A 723 -27.20 17.84 -5.29
C GLU A 723 -28.60 18.14 -4.75
N TYR A 724 -28.86 17.88 -3.47
CA TYR A 724 -30.07 18.30 -2.79
C TYR A 724 -30.06 19.81 -2.55
N TYR A 725 -31.15 20.51 -2.91
CA TYR A 725 -31.27 21.90 -2.53
C TYR A 725 -31.60 22.04 -1.02
N PRO A 726 -31.21 23.14 -0.36
CA PRO A 726 -31.43 23.34 1.07
C PRO A 726 -32.90 23.17 1.46
N SER A 727 -33.17 22.62 2.64
CA SER A 727 -34.54 22.41 3.11
C SER A 727 -35.38 23.70 3.26
N ASP A 728 -34.71 24.85 3.33
CA ASP A 728 -35.28 26.20 3.41
C ASP A 728 -35.21 26.98 2.08
N ALA A 729 -34.92 26.31 0.96
CA ALA A 729 -34.79 26.93 -0.37
C ALA A 729 -36.08 27.62 -0.85
N ASP A 730 -37.24 27.34 -0.24
CA ASP A 730 -38.51 28.01 -0.50
C ASP A 730 -38.68 29.33 0.28
N GLN A 731 -37.86 29.55 1.31
CA GLN A 731 -37.95 30.66 2.25
C GLN A 731 -36.89 31.74 2.00
N ARG A 732 -35.75 31.37 1.40
CA ARG A 732 -34.63 32.29 1.13
C ARG A 732 -34.16 32.21 -0.31
N TRP A 733 -33.43 33.23 -0.73
CA TRP A 733 -32.68 33.19 -1.98
C TRP A 733 -31.40 32.38 -1.76
N VAL A 734 -31.09 31.52 -2.71
CA VAL A 734 -29.87 30.70 -2.76
C VAL A 734 -29.15 31.07 -4.06
N HIS A 735 -27.85 31.38 -3.98
CA HIS A 735 -27.04 31.56 -5.18
C HIS A 735 -26.60 30.20 -5.69
N TYR A 736 -26.82 29.94 -6.98
CA TYR A 736 -26.33 28.76 -7.66
C TYR A 736 -25.33 29.16 -8.74
N ALA A 737 -24.22 28.43 -8.82
CA ALA A 737 -23.38 28.43 -10.01
C ALA A 737 -23.11 27.01 -10.49
N PHE A 738 -23.26 26.81 -11.80
CA PHE A 738 -23.05 25.55 -12.49
C PHE A 738 -21.85 25.73 -13.41
N VAL A 739 -20.72 25.12 -13.03
CA VAL A 739 -19.43 25.32 -13.69
C VAL A 739 -19.04 24.02 -14.40
N LYS A 740 -18.63 24.14 -15.66
CA LYS A 740 -18.13 23.03 -16.48
C LYS A 740 -16.79 23.41 -17.08
N ASP A 741 -15.82 22.52 -16.93
CA ASP A 741 -14.53 22.53 -17.61
C ASP A 741 -14.24 21.11 -18.13
N ALA A 742 -14.58 20.87 -19.40
CA ALA A 742 -14.37 19.59 -20.06
C ALA A 742 -12.87 19.26 -20.20
N GLY A 743 -12.01 20.26 -20.36
CA GLY A 743 -10.56 20.08 -20.44
C GLY A 743 -9.94 19.59 -19.13
N ALA A 744 -10.56 19.93 -18.00
CA ALA A 744 -10.23 19.41 -16.67
C ALA A 744 -11.06 18.18 -16.26
N SER A 745 -11.94 17.68 -17.13
CA SER A 745 -12.91 16.62 -16.86
C SER A 745 -13.85 16.90 -15.68
N ARG A 746 -14.24 18.17 -15.45
CA ARG A 746 -14.99 18.58 -14.25
C ARG A 746 -16.30 19.30 -14.55
N ALA A 747 -17.33 18.96 -13.77
CA ALA A 747 -18.57 19.72 -13.64
C ALA A 747 -18.91 19.87 -12.16
N THR A 748 -19.12 21.09 -11.68
CA THR A 748 -19.33 21.39 -10.26
C THR A 748 -20.58 22.25 -10.06
N ILE A 749 -21.37 21.90 -9.05
CA ILE A 749 -22.45 22.75 -8.52
C ILE A 749 -21.89 23.52 -7.34
N TYR A 750 -22.11 24.83 -7.33
CA TYR A 750 -21.85 25.70 -6.19
C TYR A 750 -23.18 26.22 -5.60
N MET A 751 -23.29 26.25 -4.28
CA MET A 751 -24.39 26.88 -3.54
C MET A 751 -23.83 27.94 -2.60
N ASP A 752 -24.38 29.15 -2.65
CA ASP A 752 -23.97 30.28 -1.81
C ASP A 752 -22.44 30.52 -1.81
N GLY A 753 -21.78 30.25 -2.95
CA GLY A 753 -20.34 30.43 -3.12
C GLY A 753 -19.49 29.18 -2.83
N LEU A 754 -20.06 28.14 -2.21
CA LEU A 754 -19.37 26.90 -1.83
C LEU A 754 -19.55 25.81 -2.88
N PRO A 755 -18.51 25.05 -3.26
CA PRO A 755 -18.69 23.84 -4.05
C PRO A 755 -19.44 22.80 -3.20
N VAL A 756 -20.52 22.25 -3.73
CA VAL A 756 -21.35 21.27 -3.00
C VAL A 756 -21.27 19.88 -3.61
N GLU A 757 -21.07 19.78 -4.92
CA GLU A 757 -20.89 18.50 -5.61
C GLU A 757 -20.04 18.68 -6.88
N THR A 758 -19.16 17.71 -7.18
CA THR A 758 -18.31 17.71 -8.37
C THR A 758 -18.30 16.34 -9.05
N ASN A 759 -18.67 16.31 -10.33
CA ASN A 759 -18.39 15.19 -11.21
C ASN A 759 -16.98 15.34 -11.81
N TYR A 760 -16.09 14.39 -11.51
CA TYR A 760 -14.69 14.33 -11.98
C TYR A 760 -14.49 13.57 -13.30
N ASN A 761 -15.57 13.12 -13.93
CA ASN A 761 -15.56 12.42 -15.22
C ASN A 761 -16.40 13.19 -16.25
N ALA A 762 -16.42 14.51 -16.14
CA ALA A 762 -17.20 15.37 -17.03
C ALA A 762 -16.31 15.90 -18.15
N ASP A 763 -16.09 15.15 -19.22
CA ASP A 763 -15.17 15.45 -20.32
C ASP A 763 -15.86 15.76 -21.67
N ILE A 764 -17.20 15.80 -21.70
CA ILE A 764 -17.97 16.06 -22.92
C ILE A 764 -18.02 17.57 -23.21
N GLU A 765 -17.54 17.97 -24.38
CA GLU A 765 -17.55 19.36 -24.86
C GLU A 765 -18.95 19.83 -25.30
N ILE A 766 -19.17 21.15 -25.26
CA ILE A 766 -20.36 21.81 -25.79
C ILE A 766 -20.06 22.35 -27.20
N ILE A 767 -20.97 22.14 -28.16
CA ILE A 767 -20.87 22.70 -29.50
C ILE A 767 -21.72 23.97 -29.59
N GLY A 768 -21.16 25.09 -29.11
CA GLY A 768 -21.89 26.37 -29.02
C GLY A 768 -22.45 26.87 -30.35
N SER A 769 -21.73 26.63 -31.44
CA SER A 769 -22.16 27.02 -32.81
C SER A 769 -23.45 26.36 -33.30
N GLU A 770 -23.91 25.28 -32.65
CA GLU A 770 -25.15 24.59 -32.97
C GLU A 770 -26.34 25.02 -32.09
N ILE A 771 -26.13 25.87 -31.07
CA ILE A 771 -27.18 26.30 -30.16
C ILE A 771 -28.21 27.17 -30.90
N VAL A 772 -29.49 26.81 -30.76
CA VAL A 772 -30.61 27.53 -31.39
C VAL A 772 -31.25 28.53 -30.45
N ASN A 773 -31.51 28.19 -29.18
CA ASN A 773 -31.90 29.13 -28.13
C ASN A 773 -31.54 28.58 -26.74
N ALA A 774 -31.70 29.44 -25.73
CA ALA A 774 -31.79 29.03 -24.34
C ALA A 774 -33.15 29.42 -23.74
N SER A 775 -33.72 28.53 -22.94
CA SER A 775 -34.94 28.76 -22.15
C SER A 775 -34.59 29.10 -20.71
N LEU A 776 -35.21 30.16 -20.16
CA LEU A 776 -35.24 30.49 -18.74
C LEU A 776 -36.66 30.24 -18.20
N GLY A 777 -36.81 29.36 -17.20
CA GLY A 777 -38.10 28.83 -16.73
C GLY A 777 -38.50 27.50 -17.37
N GLY A 778 -37.65 26.96 -18.24
CA GLY A 778 -37.76 25.61 -18.80
C GLY A 778 -38.89 25.41 -19.82
N VAL A 779 -38.88 24.26 -20.50
CA VAL A 779 -39.87 23.96 -21.54
C VAL A 779 -40.80 22.82 -21.15
N ARG A 780 -42.09 23.01 -21.42
CA ARG A 780 -43.11 22.02 -21.11
C ARG A 780 -43.00 20.80 -22.02
N GLU A 781 -42.83 19.61 -21.45
CA GLU A 781 -42.80 18.35 -22.21
C GLU A 781 -44.07 17.52 -22.06
N ALA A 782 -44.34 16.67 -23.06
CA ALA A 782 -45.45 15.72 -23.02
C ALA A 782 -45.23 14.57 -22.00
N THR A 783 -44.01 14.42 -21.48
CA THR A 783 -43.54 13.28 -20.66
C THR A 783 -43.56 13.53 -19.14
N GLY A 784 -44.28 14.55 -18.67
CA GLY A 784 -44.45 14.80 -17.22
C GLY A 784 -43.44 15.79 -16.61
N TRP A 785 -42.64 16.47 -17.42
CA TRP A 785 -41.77 17.56 -16.98
C TRP A 785 -42.50 18.91 -17.09
N GLY A 786 -42.59 19.59 -15.95
CA GLY A 786 -43.13 20.93 -15.84
C GLY A 786 -42.11 22.02 -16.20
N ARG A 787 -42.62 23.23 -16.43
CA ARG A 787 -41.82 24.44 -16.35
C ARG A 787 -41.52 24.73 -14.87
N MET A 788 -40.53 25.58 -14.62
CA MET A 788 -40.20 26.01 -13.26
C MET A 788 -41.43 26.64 -12.57
N GLU A 789 -41.61 26.30 -11.30
CA GLU A 789 -42.38 27.08 -10.34
C GLU A 789 -41.38 27.60 -9.29
N GLY A 790 -41.32 28.91 -9.06
CA GLY A 790 -40.36 29.53 -8.15
C GLY A 790 -39.81 30.88 -8.63
N ASP A 791 -38.99 31.52 -7.81
CA ASP A 791 -38.44 32.84 -8.11
C ASP A 791 -37.01 32.72 -8.66
N MET A 792 -36.67 33.57 -9.63
CA MET A 792 -35.33 33.64 -10.25
C MET A 792 -34.88 35.09 -10.40
N ASP A 793 -33.60 35.34 -10.14
CA ASP A 793 -32.97 36.65 -10.26
C ASP A 793 -31.51 36.53 -10.73
N GLU A 794 -30.93 37.61 -11.26
CA GLU A 794 -29.51 37.76 -11.66
C GLU A 794 -28.91 36.57 -12.44
N VAL A 795 -29.53 36.19 -13.55
CA VAL A 795 -28.98 35.12 -14.41
C VAL A 795 -27.79 35.64 -15.19
N GLN A 796 -26.63 35.02 -15.03
CA GLN A 796 -25.40 35.34 -15.74
C GLN A 796 -24.80 34.09 -16.38
N VAL A 797 -24.31 34.21 -17.62
CA VAL A 797 -23.62 33.11 -18.32
C VAL A 797 -22.28 33.58 -18.83
N TYR A 798 -21.25 32.77 -18.62
CA TYR A 798 -19.87 33.01 -19.07
C TYR A 798 -19.38 31.85 -19.93
N ASP A 799 -18.49 32.12 -20.89
CA ASP A 799 -17.89 31.11 -21.77
C ASP A 799 -16.59 30.48 -21.25
N TYR A 800 -16.36 30.58 -19.93
CA TYR A 800 -15.26 29.90 -19.23
C TYR A 800 -15.73 29.37 -17.87
N ALA A 801 -14.92 28.49 -17.29
CA ALA A 801 -15.12 27.99 -15.95
C ALA A 801 -14.61 29.02 -14.93
N LEU A 802 -15.53 29.68 -14.22
CA LEU A 802 -15.16 30.66 -13.18
C LEU A 802 -14.41 29.96 -12.05
N ALA A 803 -13.37 30.63 -11.54
CA ALA A 803 -12.64 30.21 -10.36
C ALA A 803 -13.50 30.37 -9.09
N PRO A 804 -13.23 29.63 -8.00
CA PRO A 804 -13.98 29.75 -6.76
C PRO A 804 -14.08 31.19 -6.22
N ALA A 805 -13.02 32.00 -6.32
CA ALA A 805 -13.04 33.42 -5.92
C ALA A 805 -14.05 34.26 -6.72
N GLU A 806 -14.22 33.96 -8.00
CA GLU A 806 -15.17 34.63 -8.89
C GLU A 806 -16.61 34.20 -8.60
N ILE A 807 -16.81 32.93 -8.21
CA ILE A 807 -18.10 32.44 -7.73
C ILE A 807 -18.49 33.10 -6.40
N LEU A 808 -17.54 33.32 -5.47
CA LEU A 808 -17.78 34.06 -4.23
C LEU A 808 -18.29 35.48 -4.50
N TYR A 809 -17.70 36.16 -5.48
CA TYR A 809 -18.14 37.49 -5.89
C TYR A 809 -19.59 37.50 -6.38
N LEU A 810 -19.97 36.54 -7.24
CA LEU A 810 -21.35 36.42 -7.73
C LEU A 810 -22.36 36.04 -6.62
N ALA A 811 -21.89 35.35 -5.59
CA ALA A 811 -22.67 34.97 -4.41
C ALA A 811 -22.80 36.09 -3.35
N ASP A 812 -22.22 37.29 -3.58
CA ASP A 812 -22.08 38.35 -2.58
C ASP A 812 -21.38 37.88 -1.27
N VAL A 813 -20.49 36.89 -1.36
CA VAL A 813 -19.67 36.39 -0.25
C VAL A 813 -18.30 37.06 -0.32
N PRO A 814 -17.93 37.99 0.60
CA PRO A 814 -16.71 38.78 0.45
C PRO A 814 -15.42 37.96 0.58
N SER A 815 -15.43 36.93 1.41
CA SER A 815 -14.31 36.02 1.62
C SER A 815 -14.79 34.75 2.30
N MET A 816 -13.97 33.70 2.21
CA MET A 816 -14.19 32.40 2.82
C MET A 816 -12.89 31.85 3.35
N THR A 817 -12.95 31.20 4.51
CA THR A 817 -11.83 30.44 5.06
C THR A 817 -11.97 29.00 4.58
N ILE A 818 -10.95 28.49 3.91
CA ILE A 818 -10.82 27.09 3.53
C ILE A 818 -9.91 26.45 4.57
N PRO A 819 -10.41 25.48 5.36
CA PRO A 819 -9.59 24.83 6.37
C PRO A 819 -8.43 24.07 5.72
N LEU A 820 -7.40 23.80 6.51
CA LEU A 820 -6.35 22.86 6.11
C LEU A 820 -6.94 21.52 5.67
N ALA A 821 -6.39 20.98 4.59
CA ALA A 821 -6.80 19.66 4.08
C ALA A 821 -6.42 18.53 5.05
N ASP A 822 -5.38 18.76 5.85
CA ASP A 822 -4.90 17.91 6.93
C ASP A 822 -4.55 18.81 8.10
N ASN A 823 -5.27 18.66 9.20
CA ASN A 823 -5.12 19.48 10.41
C ASN A 823 -4.61 18.66 11.61
N SER A 824 -4.08 17.46 11.37
CA SER A 824 -3.60 16.56 12.43
C SER A 824 -2.52 17.19 13.32
N ALA A 825 -1.62 18.02 12.77
CA ALA A 825 -0.61 18.72 13.56
C ALA A 825 -1.05 20.11 14.10
N ASP A 826 -2.29 20.53 13.86
CA ASP A 826 -2.90 21.75 14.46
C ASP A 826 -3.49 21.40 15.84
N VAL A 827 -2.62 21.05 16.77
CA VAL A 827 -2.98 20.49 18.10
C VAL A 827 -3.78 21.49 18.95
N ASP A 828 -3.67 22.80 18.68
CA ASP A 828 -4.43 23.83 19.38
C ASP A 828 -5.69 24.32 18.65
N ASP A 829 -6.07 23.68 17.53
CA ASP A 829 -7.22 24.03 16.66
C ASP A 829 -7.21 25.52 16.26
N SER A 830 -6.04 26.13 16.07
CA SER A 830 -5.93 27.55 15.71
C SER A 830 -6.12 27.82 14.23
N GLY A 831 -6.08 26.78 13.39
CA GLY A 831 -6.01 26.88 11.93
C GLY A 831 -4.62 27.28 11.43
N GLU A 832 -3.59 27.20 12.27
CA GLU A 832 -2.20 27.56 11.94
C GLU A 832 -1.21 26.59 12.60
N ILE A 833 -0.46 25.81 11.82
CA ILE A 833 0.55 24.89 12.38
C ILE A 833 1.84 25.65 12.66
N ASN A 834 2.13 25.88 13.94
CA ASN A 834 3.18 26.79 14.38
C ASN A 834 3.88 26.38 15.69
N LEU A 835 4.59 27.33 16.30
CA LEU A 835 5.37 27.09 17.53
C LEU A 835 4.49 26.73 18.73
N SER A 836 3.21 27.11 18.72
CA SER A 836 2.24 26.76 19.75
C SER A 836 1.96 25.27 19.74
N ASP A 837 1.71 24.70 18.56
CA ASP A 837 1.52 23.25 18.34
C ASP A 837 2.78 22.47 18.72
N TYR A 838 3.94 22.94 18.25
CA TYR A 838 5.21 22.32 18.62
C TYR A 838 5.42 22.30 20.14
N ALA A 839 5.04 23.37 20.85
CA ALA A 839 5.21 23.44 22.29
C ALA A 839 4.28 22.46 23.03
N LEU A 840 3.11 22.16 22.48
CA LEU A 840 2.19 21.14 22.98
C LEU A 840 2.77 19.74 22.76
N MET A 841 3.15 19.42 21.53
CA MET A 841 3.80 18.13 21.18
C MET A 841 5.07 17.90 22.02
N ALA A 842 5.95 18.89 22.13
CA ALA A 842 7.17 18.78 22.93
C ALA A 842 6.92 18.64 24.44
N GLY A 843 5.74 19.00 24.93
CA GLY A 843 5.30 18.72 26.31
C GLY A 843 5.10 17.22 26.58
N GLU A 844 4.91 16.46 25.53
CA GLU A 844 4.64 15.02 25.55
C GLU A 844 5.83 14.17 25.06
N TRP A 845 6.97 14.79 24.75
CA TRP A 845 8.17 14.14 24.22
C TRP A 845 8.63 12.88 25.00
N LEU A 846 8.84 11.78 24.26
CA LEU A 846 9.25 10.45 24.74
C LEU A 846 8.29 9.81 25.75
N LYS A 847 7.04 10.23 25.77
CA LYS A 847 6.00 9.52 26.51
C LYS A 847 5.33 8.52 25.57
N THR A 848 5.02 7.37 26.13
CA THR A 848 4.26 6.30 25.49
C THR A 848 3.00 6.05 26.29
N GLU A 849 1.87 5.86 25.61
CA GLU A 849 0.59 5.53 26.23
C GLU A 849 0.00 4.25 25.63
N LEU A 850 -0.24 3.25 26.47
CA LEU A 850 -0.85 1.99 26.05
C LEU A 850 -2.24 1.85 26.66
N TRP A 851 -3.12 1.14 25.95
CA TRP A 851 -4.47 0.84 26.40
C TRP A 851 -4.69 -0.69 26.55
N PRO A 852 -5.29 -1.16 27.65
CA PRO A 852 -5.50 -0.42 28.92
C PRO A 852 -4.16 -0.03 29.57
N GLU A 853 -4.17 0.89 30.53
CA GLU A 853 -2.94 1.31 31.22
C GLU A 853 -2.23 0.09 31.87
N PRO A 854 -0.94 -0.15 31.57
CA PRO A 854 -0.18 -1.25 32.18
C PRO A 854 -0.17 -1.19 33.71
N LEU A 855 -0.17 -2.35 34.39
CA LEU A 855 -0.32 -2.45 35.85
C LEU A 855 0.99 -2.26 36.65
N TYR A 856 2.10 -1.84 36.03
CA TYR A 856 3.46 -1.88 36.61
C TYR A 856 3.91 -0.62 37.36
#